data_AF-A0A0C2WDW4-F1
#
_entry.id   AF-A0A0C2WDW4-F1
#
_cell.length_a   1.000
_cell.length_b   1.000
_cell.length_c   1.000
_cell.angle_alpha   90.00
_cell.angle_beta   90.00
_cell.angle_gamma   90.00
#
_symmetry.space_group_name_H-M   'P 1'
#
loop_
_entity.id
_entity.type
_entity.pdbx_description
1 polymer ?
#
loop_
_entity_poly.entity_id
_entity_poly.type
_entity_poly.pdbx_seq_one_letter_code
_entity_poly.pdbx_strand_id
1 'polypeptide(L)'
;MPSQEPLPEPSLDKLAIPMAMVQAIKDAELEDDIKDAEMLKNLRDPTPQSDPIDDTTEFSIDMFMSMIGGSQRMYDEARNALSRRKPPVQIHSYHTVQKIIEKITGVTQIRTDMCPNSCLAYTGPFSHLTECPTCQTPRYERVKNNEKKPLKQFYTIPLGSQLQALWRTPEGADRMRYKSRITAEFLRLYNASDGDSSSYMPKFEDIFHGSEYITAVLNDKIKDDDTLVMFSWDGAQLYRDKQSDCFFAIWVVLNLSPDIRYKKKYILPACFIPGPKKPDNPESFLLPGFRHLSALQKHGLRVWEGRQHRFMITRPFFAFGTADTVALPMLSGLVGHKGGLGCRIYCGMPGRHRPRQPTYYPAALKPFDFAVVGSDHGDVDLITLALNGPDQIKYDRNLRILMQSRSNARYNEIRLATGIVRPSICLGFQKNVMFAVPKCFPIDLMHLISLNVPQHILSIWRNTTEVTFPYGNQKPDFFVLDDDIVWQTHGEQVAAMRCYLPTSIDRPPRNPAKKINSGYKASEYLMYFWSLGPALFRLVLPEHLWTHYCKLVSAIRLIHQRRITLQQLATAHKMLIQWVIEFEQKYYGRHVDRLHLVRPCIHMLIHLGQETVRCGPLNLLAQWSLETTIGNLGQEVHQHSNPFSNLAERGLLRGQINALKAIFPQFDHHKTTLPRGSLNLKDGYWLLRASVRHAVLKSIIGGMYPLLDICAFLLN
;
A
#
# COMPACT_ATOMS: atom_id res chain seq x y z
N MET A 1 1.84 -30.56 -15.99
CA MET A 1 1.98 -30.25 -14.56
C MET A 1 3.46 -30.14 -14.20
N PRO A 2 3.99 -28.93 -13.90
CA PRO A 2 5.38 -28.74 -13.45
C PRO A 2 5.53 -28.13 -12.03
N SER A 3 4.46 -28.05 -11.22
CA SER A 3 4.37 -27.16 -10.04
C SER A 3 4.67 -27.80 -8.66
N GLN A 4 5.21 -29.02 -8.62
CA GLN A 4 5.58 -29.72 -7.38
C GLN A 4 7.08 -29.97 -7.19
N GLU A 5 7.89 -29.88 -8.25
CA GLU A 5 9.34 -30.00 -8.10
C GLU A 5 9.94 -28.74 -7.45
N PRO A 6 10.89 -28.90 -6.48
CA PRO A 6 11.58 -27.77 -5.87
C PRO A 6 12.29 -26.92 -6.92
N LEU A 7 12.45 -25.63 -6.63
CA LEU A 7 13.22 -24.75 -7.50
C LEU A 7 14.69 -25.22 -7.54
N PRO A 8 15.35 -25.18 -8.71
CA PRO A 8 16.75 -25.53 -8.83
C PRO A 8 17.63 -24.67 -7.93
N GLU A 9 18.68 -25.27 -7.35
CA GLU A 9 19.64 -24.52 -6.55
C GLU A 9 20.45 -23.55 -7.43
N PRO A 10 20.38 -22.24 -7.12
CA PRO A 10 21.10 -21.22 -7.87
C PRO A 10 22.58 -21.22 -7.52
N SER A 11 23.44 -21.01 -8.52
CA SER A 11 24.90 -20.87 -8.31
C SER A 11 25.39 -19.43 -8.24
N LEU A 12 24.53 -18.44 -8.52
CA LEU A 12 24.89 -17.02 -8.49
C LEU A 12 24.35 -16.37 -7.21
N ASP A 13 25.19 -15.63 -6.46
CA ASP A 13 24.79 -15.00 -5.18
C ASP A 13 23.54 -14.12 -5.29
N LYS A 14 23.38 -13.41 -6.42
CA LYS A 14 22.21 -12.57 -6.71
C LYS A 14 20.88 -13.34 -6.77
N LEU A 15 20.94 -14.67 -6.89
CA LEU A 15 19.80 -15.59 -6.84
C LEU A 15 19.83 -16.44 -5.57
N ALA A 16 21.01 -16.89 -5.13
CA ALA A 16 21.19 -17.73 -3.95
C ALA A 16 20.81 -17.02 -2.66
N ILE A 17 21.21 -15.76 -2.48
CA ILE A 17 20.89 -14.99 -1.27
C ILE A 17 19.37 -14.77 -1.15
N PRO A 18 18.65 -14.25 -2.17
CA PRO A 18 17.19 -14.16 -2.11
C PRO A 18 16.51 -15.52 -1.90
N MET A 19 17.02 -16.59 -2.52
CA MET A 19 16.45 -17.93 -2.34
C MET A 19 16.65 -18.46 -0.91
N ALA A 20 17.80 -18.20 -0.28
CA ALA A 20 18.03 -18.54 1.12
C ALA A 20 17.06 -17.80 2.06
N MET A 21 16.73 -16.54 1.76
CA MET A 21 15.70 -15.79 2.51
C MET A 21 14.29 -16.37 2.28
N VAL A 22 13.95 -16.74 1.05
CA VAL A 22 12.70 -17.46 0.73
C VAL A 22 12.59 -18.74 1.54
N GLN A 23 13.66 -19.53 1.62
CA GLN A 23 13.68 -20.76 2.40
C GLN A 23 13.57 -20.49 3.91
N ALA A 24 14.27 -19.46 4.42
CA ALA A 24 14.17 -19.05 5.82
C ALA A 24 12.74 -18.62 6.23
N ILE A 25 11.97 -18.02 5.31
CA ILE A 25 10.55 -17.71 5.54
C ILE A 25 9.72 -18.98 5.52
N LYS A 26 9.98 -19.89 4.57
CA LYS A 26 9.22 -21.13 4.41
C LYS A 26 9.33 -22.05 5.63
N ASP A 27 10.52 -22.12 6.21
CA ASP A 27 10.82 -22.99 7.36
C ASP A 27 10.61 -22.29 8.70
N ALA A 28 10.18 -21.02 8.68
CA ALA A 28 10.15 -20.14 9.84
C ALA A 28 9.38 -20.72 11.04
N GLU A 29 9.96 -20.52 12.21
CA GLU A 29 9.36 -20.75 13.53
C GLU A 29 9.28 -19.43 14.30
N LEU A 30 8.33 -19.30 15.24
CA LEU A 30 8.19 -18.07 16.04
C LEU A 30 9.47 -17.77 16.84
N GLU A 31 10.11 -18.83 17.33
CA GLU A 31 11.37 -18.80 18.07
C GLU A 31 12.54 -18.23 17.28
N ASP A 32 12.49 -18.19 15.94
CA ASP A 32 13.62 -17.68 15.14
C ASP A 32 13.93 -16.22 15.48
N ASP A 33 12.88 -15.41 15.62
CA ASP A 33 12.95 -13.97 15.87
C ASP A 33 12.53 -13.57 17.29
N ILE A 34 11.58 -14.30 17.91
CA ILE A 34 11.06 -13.97 19.24
C ILE A 34 11.77 -14.84 20.29
N LYS A 35 12.59 -14.21 21.14
CA LYS A 35 13.30 -14.88 22.25
C LYS A 35 12.62 -14.72 23.61
N ASP A 36 11.61 -13.85 23.69
CA ASP A 36 10.84 -13.64 24.91
C ASP A 36 9.85 -14.80 25.14
N ALA A 37 10.06 -15.55 26.21
CA ALA A 37 9.24 -16.71 26.56
C ALA A 37 7.80 -16.34 26.95
N GLU A 38 7.59 -15.18 27.58
CA GLU A 38 6.25 -14.69 27.94
C GLU A 38 5.49 -14.28 26.66
N MET A 39 6.17 -13.62 25.73
CA MET A 39 5.59 -13.29 24.42
C MET A 39 5.19 -14.54 23.63
N LEU A 40 6.08 -15.53 23.54
CA LEU A 40 5.78 -16.81 22.86
C LEU A 40 4.60 -17.52 23.51
N LYS A 41 4.54 -17.54 24.85
CA LYS A 41 3.42 -18.10 25.60
C LYS A 41 2.12 -17.38 25.25
N ASN A 42 2.09 -16.06 25.28
CA ASN A 42 0.89 -15.26 25.00
C ASN A 42 0.40 -15.41 23.54
N LEU A 43 1.32 -15.54 22.58
CA LEU A 43 0.97 -15.81 21.18
C LEU A 43 0.35 -17.20 20.99
N ARG A 44 0.82 -18.21 21.74
CA ARG A 44 0.32 -19.59 21.68
C ARG A 44 -0.96 -19.80 22.47
N ASP A 45 -1.11 -19.10 23.59
CA ASP A 45 -2.20 -19.25 24.54
C ASP A 45 -2.70 -17.87 24.98
N PRO A 46 -3.53 -17.20 24.16
CA PRO A 46 -4.07 -15.90 24.51
C PRO A 46 -5.09 -16.01 25.65
N THR A 47 -5.08 -15.04 26.57
CA THR A 47 -6.08 -14.98 27.65
C THR A 47 -7.50 -14.85 27.07
N PRO A 48 -8.51 -15.57 27.58
CA PRO A 48 -9.88 -15.45 27.08
C PRO A 48 -10.58 -14.17 27.56
N GLN A 49 -10.26 -13.71 28.77
CA GLN A 49 -10.83 -12.53 29.38
C GLN A 49 -9.73 -11.54 29.71
N SER A 50 -10.00 -10.25 29.50
CA SER A 50 -9.12 -9.21 30.02
C SER A 50 -9.41 -9.07 31.50
N ASP A 51 -8.38 -9.19 32.34
CA ASP A 51 -8.54 -8.90 33.76
C ASP A 51 -9.09 -7.46 33.91
N PRO A 52 -10.04 -7.23 34.83
CA PRO A 52 -10.48 -5.89 35.14
C PRO A 52 -9.27 -5.02 35.46
N ILE A 53 -9.16 -3.88 34.79
CA ILE A 53 -8.13 -2.89 35.09
C ILE A 53 -8.60 -2.14 36.34
N ASP A 54 -7.74 -2.04 37.35
CA ASP A 54 -8.04 -1.26 38.55
C ASP A 54 -8.14 0.25 38.21
N ASP A 55 -8.91 0.99 39.01
CA ASP A 55 -9.18 2.42 38.78
C ASP A 55 -7.91 3.27 38.62
N THR A 56 -6.83 2.95 39.34
CA THR A 56 -5.56 3.69 39.24
C THR A 56 -4.91 3.45 37.89
N THR A 57 -4.89 2.20 37.43
CA THR A 57 -4.37 1.83 36.12
C THR A 57 -5.21 2.40 34.99
N GLU A 58 -6.55 2.31 35.09
CA GLU A 58 -7.46 2.87 34.09
C GLU A 58 -7.25 4.38 33.94
N PHE A 59 -7.23 5.12 35.05
CA PHE A 59 -7.02 6.56 35.01
C PHE A 59 -5.61 6.95 34.52
N SER A 60 -4.59 6.16 34.87
CA SER A 60 -3.22 6.38 34.38
C SER A 60 -3.12 6.19 32.86
N ILE A 61 -3.78 5.17 32.32
CA ILE A 61 -3.85 4.92 30.88
C ILE A 61 -4.59 6.06 30.17
N ASP A 62 -5.73 6.50 30.70
CA ASP A 62 -6.51 7.59 30.09
C ASP A 62 -5.73 8.91 30.07
N MET A 63 -5.04 9.24 31.17
CA MET A 63 -4.15 10.40 31.22
C MET A 63 -2.99 10.27 30.22
N PHE A 64 -2.38 9.09 30.13
CA PHE A 64 -1.30 8.82 29.19
C PHE A 64 -1.75 8.99 27.74
N MET A 65 -2.92 8.45 27.41
CA MET A 65 -3.55 8.56 26.09
C MET A 65 -3.87 10.01 25.72
N SER A 66 -4.39 10.77 26.66
CA SER A 66 -4.67 12.20 26.48
C SER A 66 -3.40 13.03 26.26
N MET A 67 -2.27 12.58 26.79
CA MET A 67 -0.97 13.25 26.71
C MET A 67 0.01 12.59 25.75
N ILE A 68 -0.46 11.71 24.85
CA ILE A 68 0.41 10.86 24.02
C ILE A 68 1.35 11.65 23.08
N GLY A 69 0.93 12.85 22.66
CA GLY A 69 1.76 13.78 21.88
C GLY A 69 2.71 14.64 22.73
N GLY A 70 2.53 14.66 24.05
CA GLY A 70 3.35 15.40 25.00
C GLY A 70 4.68 14.71 25.32
N SER A 71 5.54 15.41 26.07
CA SER A 71 6.79 14.83 26.58
C SER A 71 6.53 14.00 27.85
N GLN A 72 7.42 13.05 28.15
CA GLN A 72 7.41 12.32 29.43
C GLN A 72 7.40 13.28 30.63
N ARG A 73 8.16 14.39 30.53
CA ARG A 73 8.18 15.43 31.56
C ARG A 73 6.80 16.03 31.82
N MET A 74 6.02 16.31 30.78
CA MET A 74 4.66 16.84 30.95
C MET A 74 3.77 15.85 31.70
N TYR A 75 3.86 14.55 31.37
CA TYR A 75 3.13 13.51 32.08
C TYR A 75 3.53 13.43 33.56
N ASP A 76 4.85 13.46 33.84
CA ASP A 76 5.36 13.42 35.22
C ASP A 76 4.97 14.67 36.02
N GLU A 77 4.96 15.85 35.39
CA GLU A 77 4.47 17.09 36.01
C GLU A 77 2.97 17.03 36.32
N ALA A 78 2.15 16.50 35.42
CA ALA A 78 0.72 16.31 35.63
C ALA A 78 0.45 15.32 36.77
N ARG A 79 1.17 14.18 36.78
CA ARG A 79 1.15 13.22 37.89
C ARG A 79 1.50 13.89 39.22
N ASN A 80 2.60 14.64 39.27
CA ASN A 80 3.05 15.32 40.49
C ASN A 80 2.06 16.40 40.95
N ALA A 81 1.31 17.01 40.04
CA ALA A 81 0.25 17.96 40.40
C ALA A 81 -0.96 17.24 41.01
N LEU A 82 -1.37 16.11 40.43
CA LEU A 82 -2.48 15.29 40.93
C LEU A 82 -2.17 14.64 42.28
N SER A 83 -0.92 14.24 42.52
CA SER A 83 -0.49 13.66 43.80
C SER A 83 -0.50 14.67 44.96
N ARG A 84 -0.54 15.98 44.68
CA ARG A 84 -0.64 17.04 45.70
C ARG A 84 -2.09 17.37 46.11
N ARG A 85 -3.11 16.80 45.47
CA ARG A 85 -4.52 16.99 45.85
C ARG A 85 -4.83 16.36 47.21
N LYS A 86 -5.95 16.76 47.82
CA LYS A 86 -6.52 16.13 49.02
C LYS A 86 -7.95 15.66 48.73
N PRO A 87 -8.23 14.34 48.69
CA PRO A 87 -7.26 13.24 48.79
C PRO A 87 -6.31 13.18 47.58
N PRO A 88 -5.09 12.62 47.73
CA PRO A 88 -4.13 12.49 46.63
C PRO A 88 -4.63 11.47 45.62
N VAL A 89 -4.46 11.79 44.33
CA VAL A 89 -4.79 10.85 43.25
C VAL A 89 -3.54 10.05 42.91
N GLN A 90 -3.60 8.73 43.03
CA GLN A 90 -2.51 7.85 42.64
C GLN A 90 -2.48 7.67 41.13
N ILE A 91 -1.29 7.75 40.53
CA ILE A 91 -1.08 7.64 39.08
C ILE A 91 0.26 6.94 38.85
N HIS A 92 0.25 5.95 37.95
CA HIS A 92 1.46 5.24 37.55
C HIS A 92 2.44 6.16 36.82
N SER A 93 3.74 5.86 36.93
CA SER A 93 4.76 6.56 36.12
C SER A 93 4.56 6.32 34.62
N TYR A 94 5.06 7.22 33.78
CA TYR A 94 5.00 7.08 32.32
C TYR A 94 5.49 5.69 31.86
N HIS A 95 6.65 5.29 32.34
CA HIS A 95 7.28 4.00 32.03
C HIS A 95 6.47 2.80 32.56
N THR A 96 5.86 2.93 33.74
CA THR A 96 4.97 1.90 34.29
C THR A 96 3.75 1.71 33.39
N VAL A 97 3.11 2.80 32.95
CA VAL A 97 1.96 2.73 32.04
C VAL A 97 2.34 2.10 30.70
N GLN A 98 3.49 2.46 30.12
CA GLN A 98 3.97 1.83 28.88
C GLN A 98 4.12 0.32 29.03
N LYS A 99 4.76 -0.15 30.12
CA LYS A 99 4.92 -1.58 30.41
C LYS A 99 3.59 -2.29 30.62
N ILE A 100 2.64 -1.64 31.30
CA ILE A 100 1.29 -2.18 31.48
C ILE A 100 0.60 -2.35 30.12
N ILE A 101 0.64 -1.33 29.25
CA ILE A 101 0.03 -1.40 27.92
C ILE A 101 0.70 -2.49 27.08
N GLU A 102 2.03 -2.57 27.08
CA GLU A 102 2.77 -3.63 26.37
C GLU A 102 2.34 -5.02 26.85
N LYS A 103 2.29 -5.23 28.17
CA LYS A 103 1.88 -6.51 28.77
C LYS A 103 0.43 -6.88 28.44
N ILE A 104 -0.49 -5.93 28.57
CA ILE A 104 -1.93 -6.14 28.28
C ILE A 104 -2.15 -6.51 26.82
N THR A 105 -1.47 -5.81 25.91
CA THR A 105 -1.70 -5.94 24.47
C THR A 105 -0.89 -7.07 23.85
N GLY A 106 0.24 -7.44 24.46
CA GLY A 106 1.24 -8.33 23.88
C GLY A 106 1.91 -7.74 22.63
N VAL A 107 1.72 -6.46 22.34
CA VAL A 107 2.32 -5.79 21.18
C VAL A 107 3.68 -5.24 21.58
N THR A 108 4.72 -5.88 21.06
CA THR A 108 6.13 -5.53 21.27
C THR A 108 6.86 -5.47 19.93
N GLN A 109 8.16 -5.22 19.95
CA GLN A 109 9.01 -5.07 18.78
C GLN A 109 10.14 -6.11 18.73
N ILE A 110 10.40 -6.66 17.55
CA ILE A 110 11.63 -7.36 17.23
C ILE A 110 12.64 -6.30 16.80
N ARG A 111 13.72 -6.14 17.58
CA ARG A 111 14.85 -5.26 17.24
C ARG A 111 15.85 -6.05 16.41
N THR A 112 16.10 -5.59 15.18
CA THR A 112 17.08 -6.22 14.29
C THR A 112 18.19 -5.24 13.96
N ASP A 113 19.44 -5.69 14.09
CA ASP A 113 20.61 -4.91 13.76
C ASP A 113 20.67 -4.63 12.26
N MET A 114 21.12 -3.44 11.89
CA MET A 114 21.30 -3.07 10.50
C MET A 114 22.57 -2.28 10.26
N CYS A 115 23.04 -2.31 9.01
CA CYS A 115 24.11 -1.43 8.57
C CYS A 115 23.69 0.05 8.75
N PRO A 116 24.52 0.92 9.36
CA PRO A 116 24.24 2.35 9.49
C PRO A 116 23.94 3.05 8.15
N ASN A 117 24.55 2.55 7.07
CA ASN A 117 24.35 3.01 5.69
C ASN A 117 23.12 2.41 4.98
N SER A 118 22.28 1.63 5.68
CA SER A 118 21.09 0.95 5.12
C SER A 118 21.38 -0.10 4.03
N CYS A 119 22.61 -0.59 3.92
CA CYS A 119 22.96 -1.61 2.91
C CYS A 119 22.21 -2.94 3.13
N LEU A 120 22.15 -3.42 4.38
CA LEU A 120 21.44 -4.65 4.76
C LEU A 120 21.06 -4.65 6.24
N ALA A 121 20.14 -5.55 6.59
CA ALA A 121 19.87 -5.98 7.95
C ALA A 121 20.65 -7.27 8.28
N TYR A 122 21.22 -7.35 9.48
CA TYR A 122 21.99 -8.50 9.95
C TYR A 122 21.06 -9.61 10.45
N THR A 123 20.31 -10.20 9.53
CA THR A 123 19.37 -11.30 9.76
C THR A 123 19.47 -12.34 8.65
N GLY A 124 18.88 -13.53 8.87
CA GLY A 124 18.91 -14.65 7.94
C GLY A 124 20.35 -14.97 7.49
N PRO A 125 20.64 -14.97 6.17
CA PRO A 125 21.99 -15.22 5.64
C PRO A 125 23.07 -14.27 6.17
N PHE A 126 22.70 -13.09 6.68
CA PHE A 126 23.65 -12.07 7.15
C PHE A 126 23.80 -12.01 8.68
N SER A 127 23.09 -12.88 9.41
CA SER A 127 23.02 -12.85 10.88
C SER A 127 24.37 -13.02 11.58
N HIS A 128 25.27 -13.80 11.00
CA HIS A 128 26.61 -14.10 11.54
C HIS A 128 27.64 -13.00 11.27
N LEU A 129 27.34 -12.04 10.39
CA LEU A 129 28.27 -11.00 10.01
C LEU A 129 28.45 -9.97 11.14
N THR A 130 29.71 -9.59 11.36
CA THR A 130 30.12 -8.52 12.30
C THR A 130 30.44 -7.20 11.59
N GLU A 131 30.44 -7.21 10.26
CA GLU A 131 30.75 -6.07 9.40
C GLU A 131 29.92 -6.16 8.11
N CYS A 132 29.58 -5.01 7.53
CA CYS A 132 28.80 -4.96 6.31
C CYS A 132 29.64 -5.36 5.09
N PRO A 133 29.24 -6.36 4.30
CA PRO A 133 30.01 -6.81 3.13
C PRO A 133 30.01 -5.78 2.00
N THR A 134 29.05 -4.84 1.98
CA THR A 134 28.93 -3.81 0.95
C THR A 134 29.78 -2.58 1.22
N CYS A 135 29.83 -2.11 2.48
CA CYS A 135 30.44 -0.81 2.83
C CYS A 135 31.47 -0.91 3.96
N GLN A 136 31.78 -2.11 4.44
CA GLN A 136 32.80 -2.37 5.46
C GLN A 136 32.56 -1.66 6.80
N THR A 137 31.36 -1.12 7.01
CA THR A 137 31.01 -0.51 8.29
C THR A 137 30.80 -1.61 9.32
N PRO A 138 31.45 -1.54 10.51
CA PRO A 138 31.24 -2.50 11.59
C PRO A 138 29.78 -2.58 12.00
N ARG A 139 29.35 -3.72 12.54
CA ARG A 139 28.01 -3.88 13.12
C ARG A 139 27.90 -3.25 14.51
N TYR A 140 28.99 -3.30 15.29
CA TYR A 140 29.01 -2.95 16.71
C TYR A 140 29.91 -1.74 17.01
N GLU A 141 29.58 -1.00 18.06
CA GLU A 141 30.43 0.03 18.66
C GLU A 141 31.70 -0.59 19.26
N ARG A 142 32.83 0.13 19.21
CA ARG A 142 34.04 -0.25 19.94
C ARG A 142 33.92 0.18 21.40
N VAL A 143 33.35 -0.68 22.25
CA VAL A 143 33.16 -0.42 23.68
C VAL A 143 34.31 -1.05 24.49
N LYS A 144 34.76 -0.38 25.56
CA LYS A 144 35.92 -0.79 26.39
C LYS A 144 35.75 -2.16 27.08
N ASN A 145 34.52 -2.66 27.25
CA ASN A 145 34.20 -3.83 28.07
C ASN A 145 33.78 -5.08 27.26
N ASN A 146 34.15 -5.20 25.98
CA ASN A 146 33.70 -6.28 25.07
C ASN A 146 32.16 -6.40 24.90
N GLU A 147 31.39 -5.40 25.33
CA GLU A 147 29.93 -5.37 25.17
C GLU A 147 29.56 -5.11 23.70
N LYS A 148 28.79 -6.03 23.09
CA LYS A 148 28.34 -5.92 21.70
C LYS A 148 27.12 -5.01 21.59
N LYS A 149 27.35 -3.71 21.46
CA LYS A 149 26.29 -2.73 21.21
C LYS A 149 26.16 -2.43 19.71
N PRO A 150 25.04 -2.76 19.04
CA PRO A 150 24.88 -2.52 17.61
C PRO A 150 24.82 -1.02 17.29
N LEU A 151 25.43 -0.60 16.17
CA LEU A 151 25.46 0.80 15.76
C LEU A 151 24.08 1.33 15.37
N LYS A 152 23.21 0.47 14.83
CA LYS A 152 21.87 0.85 14.39
C LYS A 152 20.94 -0.36 14.35
N GLN A 153 19.68 -0.14 14.68
CA GLN A 153 18.63 -1.16 14.64
C GLN A 153 17.36 -0.60 14.01
N PHE A 154 16.52 -1.49 13.50
CA PHE A 154 15.17 -1.18 13.04
C PHE A 154 14.15 -2.06 13.74
N TYR A 155 12.87 -1.64 13.71
CA TYR A 155 11.79 -2.32 14.42
C TYR A 155 10.89 -3.06 13.45
N THR A 156 10.63 -4.32 13.77
CA THR A 156 9.51 -5.10 13.23
C THR A 156 8.49 -5.29 14.34
N ILE A 157 7.22 -5.04 14.07
CA ILE A 157 6.13 -5.26 15.01
C ILE A 157 5.37 -6.51 14.56
N PRO A 158 5.39 -7.59 15.36
CA PRO A 158 4.74 -8.85 15.01
C PRO A 158 3.23 -8.70 14.78
N LEU A 159 2.71 -9.44 13.80
CA LEU A 159 1.30 -9.38 13.41
C LEU A 159 0.37 -10.09 14.42
N GLY A 160 0.86 -11.14 15.09
CA GLY A 160 0.04 -12.10 15.84
C GLY A 160 -0.77 -11.46 16.98
N SER A 161 -0.11 -10.74 17.88
CA SER A 161 -0.77 -10.09 19.03
C SER A 161 -1.74 -9.00 18.60
N GLN A 162 -1.40 -8.27 17.54
CA GLN A 162 -2.30 -7.27 16.94
C GLN A 162 -3.59 -7.92 16.41
N LEU A 163 -3.51 -9.10 15.78
CA LEU A 163 -4.69 -9.85 15.34
C LEU A 163 -5.49 -10.45 16.50
N GLN A 164 -4.82 -11.00 17.53
CA GLN A 164 -5.48 -11.50 18.74
C GLN A 164 -6.32 -10.41 19.43
N ALA A 165 -5.82 -9.17 19.46
CA ALA A 165 -6.54 -8.04 20.04
C ALA A 165 -7.85 -7.73 19.29
N LEU A 166 -7.89 -7.87 17.96
CA LEU A 166 -9.08 -7.60 17.16
C LEU A 166 -10.21 -8.62 17.35
N TRP A 167 -9.86 -9.87 17.70
CA TRP A 167 -10.83 -10.95 17.96
C TRP A 167 -11.35 -10.97 19.41
N ARG A 168 -10.66 -10.30 20.34
CA ARG A 168 -10.82 -10.50 21.79
C ARG A 168 -12.20 -10.16 22.33
N THR A 169 -12.82 -9.07 21.85
CA THR A 169 -14.12 -8.57 22.35
C THR A 169 -15.27 -9.05 21.46
N PRO A 170 -16.51 -9.17 21.99
CA PRO A 170 -17.69 -9.50 21.18
C PRO A 170 -17.87 -8.58 19.96
N GLU A 171 -17.65 -7.27 20.14
CA GLU A 171 -17.75 -6.27 19.07
C GLU A 171 -16.60 -6.38 18.07
N GLY A 172 -15.38 -6.67 18.54
CA GLY A 172 -14.22 -6.88 17.68
C GLY A 172 -14.38 -8.13 16.80
N ALA A 173 -14.75 -9.24 17.43
CA ALA A 173 -15.03 -10.51 16.76
C ALA A 173 -16.16 -10.37 15.73
N ASP A 174 -17.24 -9.68 16.06
CA ASP A 174 -18.32 -9.39 15.10
C ASP A 174 -17.83 -8.64 13.88
N ARG A 175 -16.97 -7.63 14.06
CA ARG A 175 -16.39 -6.89 12.94
C ARG A 175 -15.49 -7.78 12.08
N MET A 176 -14.72 -8.67 12.69
CA MET A 176 -13.86 -9.64 11.98
C MET A 176 -14.67 -10.70 11.21
N ARG A 177 -15.90 -11.00 11.64
CA ARG A 177 -16.85 -11.89 10.94
C ARG A 177 -17.55 -11.21 9.75
N TYR A 178 -17.21 -9.97 9.40
CA TYR A 178 -17.77 -9.32 8.21
C TYR A 178 -17.47 -10.12 6.93
N LYS A 179 -16.21 -10.56 6.74
CA LYS A 179 -15.84 -11.45 5.63
C LYS A 179 -16.75 -12.68 5.53
N SER A 180 -16.97 -13.36 6.66
CA SER A 180 -17.80 -14.56 6.75
C SER A 180 -19.23 -14.31 6.29
N ARG A 181 -19.83 -13.18 6.71
CA ARG A 181 -21.18 -12.79 6.29
C ARG A 181 -21.27 -12.58 4.78
N ILE A 182 -20.35 -11.79 4.21
CA ILE A 182 -20.33 -11.53 2.76
C ILE A 182 -20.10 -12.82 1.97
N THR A 183 -19.22 -13.70 2.46
CA THR A 183 -18.93 -14.99 1.81
C THR A 183 -20.14 -15.92 1.86
N ALA A 184 -20.85 -15.99 2.98
CA ALA A 184 -22.05 -16.80 3.12
C ALA A 184 -23.19 -16.30 2.22
N GLU A 185 -23.37 -14.98 2.11
CA GLU A 185 -24.32 -14.37 1.17
C GLU A 185 -23.99 -14.73 -0.27
N PHE A 186 -22.71 -14.59 -0.66
CA PHE A 186 -22.22 -15.03 -1.97
C PHE A 186 -22.51 -16.51 -2.24
N LEU A 187 -22.13 -17.42 -1.34
CA LEU A 187 -22.32 -18.86 -1.53
C LEU A 187 -23.80 -19.23 -1.65
N ARG A 188 -24.67 -18.57 -0.88
CA ARG A 188 -26.13 -18.74 -0.99
C ARG A 188 -26.62 -18.37 -2.40
N LEU A 189 -26.20 -17.21 -2.92
CA LEU A 189 -26.60 -16.75 -4.25
C LEU A 189 -26.00 -17.62 -5.36
N TYR A 190 -24.73 -18.02 -5.23
CA TYR A 190 -24.01 -18.91 -6.15
C TYR A 190 -24.74 -20.25 -6.30
N ASN A 191 -25.09 -20.89 -5.18
CA ASN A 191 -25.81 -22.17 -5.19
C ASN A 191 -27.24 -22.05 -5.74
N ALA A 192 -27.91 -20.91 -5.53
CA ALA A 192 -29.27 -20.68 -6.05
C ALA A 192 -29.31 -20.40 -7.56
N SER A 193 -28.18 -20.02 -8.17
CA SER A 193 -28.08 -19.62 -9.57
C SER A 193 -27.40 -20.67 -10.47
N ASP A 194 -27.17 -21.89 -9.96
CA ASP A 194 -26.44 -22.97 -10.66
C ASP A 194 -25.08 -22.50 -11.21
N GLY A 195 -24.41 -21.57 -10.50
CA GLY A 195 -23.12 -21.02 -10.90
C GLY A 195 -23.16 -19.93 -11.98
N ASP A 196 -24.32 -19.37 -12.34
CA ASP A 196 -24.39 -18.20 -13.24
C ASP A 196 -23.90 -16.91 -12.55
N SER A 197 -22.70 -16.47 -12.96
CA SER A 197 -22.03 -15.25 -12.46
C SER A 197 -22.83 -13.97 -12.58
N SER A 198 -23.69 -13.85 -13.58
CA SER A 198 -24.51 -12.66 -13.77
C SER A 198 -25.62 -12.55 -12.73
N SER A 199 -26.04 -13.70 -12.18
CA SER A 199 -27.12 -13.82 -11.21
C SER A 199 -26.64 -13.72 -9.75
N TYR A 200 -25.44 -14.24 -9.42
CA TYR A 200 -24.92 -14.18 -8.04
C TYR A 200 -24.03 -12.97 -7.73
N MET A 201 -23.55 -12.24 -8.74
CA MET A 201 -22.66 -11.09 -8.54
C MET A 201 -23.07 -9.88 -9.39
N PRO A 202 -24.19 -9.22 -9.06
CA PRO A 202 -24.68 -8.09 -9.84
C PRO A 202 -23.78 -6.85 -9.74
N LYS A 203 -23.01 -6.71 -8.66
CA LYS A 203 -22.18 -5.52 -8.36
C LYS A 203 -20.89 -5.89 -7.62
N PHE A 204 -19.82 -5.17 -7.94
CA PHE A 204 -18.54 -5.19 -7.23
C PHE A 204 -18.54 -4.08 -6.17
N GLU A 205 -18.61 -4.46 -4.90
CA GLU A 205 -18.62 -3.51 -3.76
C GLU A 205 -17.51 -3.79 -2.73
N ASP A 206 -16.76 -4.88 -2.87
CA ASP A 206 -15.69 -5.25 -1.95
C ASP A 206 -14.73 -6.20 -2.68
N ILE A 207 -13.53 -6.35 -2.15
CA ILE A 207 -12.51 -7.27 -2.64
C ILE A 207 -12.99 -8.73 -2.64
N PHE A 208 -13.96 -9.06 -1.79
CA PHE A 208 -14.55 -10.40 -1.70
C PHE A 208 -15.42 -10.77 -2.91
N HIS A 209 -15.76 -9.78 -3.74
CA HIS A 209 -16.38 -10.00 -5.05
C HIS A 209 -15.34 -10.24 -6.16
N GLY A 210 -14.04 -10.19 -5.85
CA GLY A 210 -12.99 -10.51 -6.81
C GLY A 210 -12.94 -12.01 -7.13
N SER A 211 -12.75 -12.36 -8.41
CA SER A 211 -12.68 -13.77 -8.82
C SER A 211 -11.53 -14.54 -8.15
N GLU A 212 -10.43 -13.88 -7.77
CA GLU A 212 -9.31 -14.51 -7.05
C GLU A 212 -9.74 -14.99 -5.66
N TYR A 213 -10.52 -14.18 -4.94
CA TYR A 213 -11.05 -14.53 -3.63
C TYR A 213 -12.10 -15.63 -3.75
N ILE A 214 -13.08 -15.45 -4.66
CA ILE A 214 -14.16 -16.41 -4.88
C ILE A 214 -13.59 -17.79 -5.24
N THR A 215 -12.65 -17.84 -6.19
CA THR A 215 -12.00 -19.09 -6.60
C THR A 215 -11.27 -19.75 -5.44
N ALA A 216 -10.63 -18.97 -4.57
CA ALA A 216 -9.95 -19.51 -3.40
C ALA A 216 -10.92 -20.04 -2.33
N VAL A 217 -12.09 -19.42 -2.14
CA VAL A 217 -13.15 -19.94 -1.26
C VAL A 217 -13.73 -21.24 -1.82
N LEU A 218 -14.10 -21.26 -3.10
CA LEU A 218 -14.69 -22.45 -3.74
C LEU A 218 -13.75 -23.66 -3.75
N ASN A 219 -12.43 -23.42 -3.75
CA ASN A 219 -11.41 -24.47 -3.70
C ASN A 219 -10.93 -24.81 -2.26
N ASP A 220 -11.68 -24.43 -1.21
CA ASP A 220 -11.33 -24.62 0.22
C ASP A 220 -9.95 -24.06 0.63
N LYS A 221 -9.41 -23.12 -0.16
CA LYS A 221 -8.12 -22.48 0.11
C LYS A 221 -8.25 -21.37 1.15
N ILE A 222 -9.39 -20.69 1.18
CA ILE A 222 -9.74 -19.70 2.21
C ILE A 222 -10.90 -20.25 3.03
N LYS A 223 -10.68 -20.39 4.33
CA LYS A 223 -11.68 -20.90 5.28
C LYS A 223 -12.37 -19.77 6.01
N ASP A 224 -13.52 -20.06 6.62
CA ASP A 224 -14.32 -19.03 7.30
C ASP A 224 -13.52 -18.31 8.40
N ASP A 225 -12.79 -19.08 9.20
CA ASP A 225 -11.98 -18.63 10.34
C ASP A 225 -10.65 -17.94 9.93
N ASP A 226 -10.27 -17.92 8.65
CA ASP A 226 -9.03 -17.30 8.19
C ASP A 226 -9.09 -15.76 8.20
N THR A 227 -7.97 -15.14 8.59
CA THR A 227 -7.79 -13.69 8.61
C THR A 227 -7.00 -13.25 7.37
N LEU A 228 -7.62 -12.54 6.45
CA LEU A 228 -6.97 -12.00 5.26
C LEU A 228 -6.24 -10.70 5.59
N VAL A 229 -4.99 -10.61 5.14
CA VAL A 229 -4.14 -9.43 5.32
C VAL A 229 -3.59 -8.93 3.99
N MET A 230 -3.51 -7.61 3.88
CA MET A 230 -2.76 -6.92 2.83
C MET A 230 -1.55 -6.23 3.44
N PHE A 231 -0.37 -6.46 2.87
CA PHE A 231 0.85 -5.77 3.21
C PHE A 231 1.00 -4.55 2.32
N SER A 232 1.24 -3.37 2.91
CA SER A 232 1.57 -2.16 2.15
C SER A 232 2.90 -1.61 2.63
N TRP A 233 3.79 -1.29 1.70
CA TRP A 233 5.11 -0.74 2.01
C TRP A 233 5.50 0.37 1.05
N ASP A 234 6.25 1.36 1.55
CA ASP A 234 6.80 2.45 0.74
C ASP A 234 7.92 3.20 1.50
N GLY A 235 8.73 3.92 0.73
CA GLY A 235 9.70 4.89 1.23
C GLY A 235 9.07 6.27 1.37
N ALA A 236 9.44 6.98 2.43
CA ALA A 236 9.05 8.37 2.63
C ALA A 236 10.24 9.22 3.11
N GLN A 237 10.27 10.45 2.64
CA GLN A 237 11.23 11.46 3.06
C GLN A 237 10.67 12.26 4.23
N LEU A 238 11.32 12.21 5.40
CA LEU A 238 10.84 12.91 6.60
C LEU A 238 11.03 14.43 6.54
N TYR A 239 12.09 14.89 5.87
CA TYR A 239 12.42 16.32 5.75
C TYR A 239 12.63 16.69 4.29
N ARG A 240 11.95 17.73 3.81
CA ARG A 240 12.04 18.19 2.41
C ARG A 240 13.47 18.50 1.96
N ASP A 241 14.27 19.12 2.83
CA ASP A 241 15.57 19.68 2.46
C ASP A 241 16.76 18.83 2.93
N LYS A 242 16.52 17.60 3.41
CA LYS A 242 17.57 16.67 3.85
C LYS A 242 17.27 15.25 3.35
N GLN A 243 18.31 14.56 2.87
CA GLN A 243 18.22 13.14 2.54
C GLN A 243 17.81 12.37 3.80
N SER A 244 16.58 11.88 3.82
CA SER A 244 15.93 11.34 5.02
C SER A 244 14.93 10.24 4.65
N ASP A 245 15.30 9.44 3.66
CA ASP A 245 14.49 8.33 3.16
C ASP A 245 14.40 7.26 4.25
N CYS A 246 13.21 7.03 4.75
CA CYS A 246 12.89 5.93 5.65
C CYS A 246 11.79 5.09 5.04
N PHE A 247 11.71 3.81 5.40
CA PHE A 247 10.74 2.89 4.85
C PHE A 247 9.77 2.44 5.92
N PHE A 248 8.51 2.31 5.50
CA PHE A 248 7.39 1.97 6.36
C PHE A 248 6.65 0.78 5.79
N ALA A 249 6.15 -0.06 6.68
CA ALA A 249 5.19 -1.07 6.31
C ALA A 249 4.02 -1.11 7.30
N ILE A 250 2.84 -1.42 6.76
CA ILE A 250 1.62 -1.67 7.51
C ILE A 250 0.95 -2.94 7.02
N TRP A 251 0.15 -3.54 7.90
CA TRP A 251 -0.85 -4.55 7.55
C TRP A 251 -2.25 -3.92 7.58
N VAL A 252 -3.03 -4.22 6.56
CA VAL A 252 -4.47 -3.93 6.51
C VAL A 252 -5.23 -5.24 6.69
N VAL A 253 -6.13 -5.27 7.67
CA VAL A 253 -6.96 -6.44 7.97
C VAL A 253 -8.21 -6.40 7.10
N LEU A 254 -8.26 -7.28 6.11
CA LEU A 254 -9.31 -7.26 5.09
C LEU A 254 -10.63 -7.84 5.62
N ASN A 255 -10.60 -8.60 6.72
CA ASN A 255 -11.80 -9.19 7.34
C ASN A 255 -12.85 -8.18 7.79
N LEU A 256 -12.43 -6.97 8.16
CA LEU A 256 -13.27 -5.89 8.65
C LEU A 256 -14.08 -5.27 7.50
N SER A 257 -15.24 -4.63 7.71
CA SER A 257 -15.94 -3.89 6.63
C SER A 257 -15.02 -2.82 5.99
N PRO A 258 -15.14 -2.54 4.68
CA PRO A 258 -14.44 -1.41 4.06
C PRO A 258 -14.66 -0.10 4.86
N ASP A 259 -15.81 0.04 5.54
CA ASP A 259 -16.23 1.25 6.30
C ASP A 259 -15.35 1.58 7.50
N ILE A 260 -14.57 0.60 7.93
CA ILE A 260 -13.72 0.73 9.11
C ILE A 260 -12.28 0.29 8.84
N ARG A 261 -12.01 -0.65 7.92
CA ARG A 261 -10.68 -1.30 7.80
C ARG A 261 -9.53 -0.34 7.47
N TYR A 262 -9.83 0.80 6.84
CA TYR A 262 -8.82 1.82 6.49
C TYR A 262 -8.69 2.96 7.52
N LYS A 263 -9.47 2.93 8.62
CA LYS A 263 -9.39 3.94 9.68
C LYS A 263 -8.14 3.71 10.53
N LYS A 264 -7.54 4.80 11.04
CA LYS A 264 -6.30 4.80 11.84
C LYS A 264 -6.26 3.74 12.95
N LYS A 265 -7.42 3.46 13.59
CA LYS A 265 -7.59 2.46 14.65
C LYS A 265 -7.31 1.01 14.19
N TYR A 266 -7.57 0.70 12.92
CA TYR A 266 -7.52 -0.68 12.40
C TYR A 266 -6.32 -0.95 11.48
N ILE A 267 -5.51 0.07 11.20
CA ILE A 267 -4.24 -0.10 10.52
C ILE A 267 -3.21 -0.63 11.52
N LEU A 268 -2.56 -1.73 11.17
CA LEU A 268 -1.59 -2.41 12.02
C LEU A 268 -0.17 -2.06 11.56
N PRO A 269 0.63 -1.36 12.37
CA PRO A 269 2.04 -1.12 12.05
C PRO A 269 2.82 -2.44 11.88
N ALA A 270 3.73 -2.50 10.91
CA ALA A 270 4.49 -3.71 10.59
C ALA A 270 6.01 -3.53 10.72
N CYS A 271 6.58 -2.52 10.06
CA CYS A 271 8.03 -2.32 10.04
C CYS A 271 8.39 -0.84 9.87
N PHE A 272 9.47 -0.42 10.54
CA PHE A 272 10.01 0.94 10.49
C PHE A 272 11.51 0.88 10.26
N ILE A 273 11.96 1.19 9.04
CA ILE A 273 13.36 1.15 8.65
C ILE A 273 13.91 2.58 8.67
N PRO A 274 14.86 2.88 9.58
CA PRO A 274 15.38 4.23 9.74
C PRO A 274 16.28 4.63 8.56
N GLY A 275 16.10 5.86 8.09
CA GLY A 275 16.94 6.50 7.07
C GLY A 275 18.36 6.85 7.55
N PRO A 276 19.16 7.57 6.75
CA PRO A 276 18.73 8.49 5.70
C PRO A 276 18.68 7.89 4.28
N LYS A 277 19.19 6.67 4.08
CA LYS A 277 19.28 6.03 2.77
C LYS A 277 18.23 4.93 2.63
N LYS A 278 17.73 4.78 1.40
CA LYS A 278 16.93 3.62 1.01
C LYS A 278 17.67 2.29 1.26
N PRO A 279 16.96 1.20 1.59
CA PRO A 279 17.55 -0.13 1.69
C PRO A 279 18.16 -0.61 0.37
N ASP A 280 19.43 -1.05 0.37
CA ASP A 280 20.04 -1.68 -0.81
C ASP A 280 19.60 -3.15 -0.95
N ASN A 281 19.49 -3.86 0.17
CA ASN A 281 18.92 -5.22 0.26
C ASN A 281 17.58 -5.19 1.03
N PRO A 282 16.48 -4.80 0.38
CA PRO A 282 15.18 -4.64 1.04
C PRO A 282 14.65 -5.95 1.64
N GLU A 283 14.95 -7.10 1.04
CA GLU A 283 14.49 -8.40 1.54
C GLU A 283 15.01 -8.70 2.95
N SER A 284 16.25 -8.34 3.26
CA SER A 284 16.81 -8.52 4.60
C SER A 284 16.01 -7.76 5.67
N PHE A 285 15.42 -6.61 5.33
CA PHE A 285 14.61 -5.83 6.27
C PHE A 285 13.17 -6.33 6.40
N LEU A 286 12.64 -6.99 5.37
CA LEU A 286 11.31 -7.61 5.39
C LEU A 286 11.31 -8.98 6.09
N LEU A 287 12.47 -9.65 6.11
CA LEU A 287 12.62 -11.02 6.57
C LEU A 287 12.02 -11.30 7.96
N PRO A 288 12.27 -10.49 9.03
CA PRO A 288 11.71 -10.80 10.35
C PRO A 288 10.17 -10.80 10.37
N GLY A 289 9.55 -9.82 9.70
CA GLY A 289 8.09 -9.73 9.63
C GLY A 289 7.47 -10.86 8.80
N PHE A 290 8.14 -11.26 7.72
CA PHE A 290 7.65 -12.31 6.83
C PHE A 290 7.85 -13.71 7.41
N ARG A 291 8.95 -13.95 8.14
CA ARG A 291 9.12 -15.17 8.96
C ARG A 291 8.02 -15.30 9.99
N HIS A 292 7.73 -14.23 10.73
CA HIS A 292 6.63 -14.21 11.69
C HIS A 292 5.29 -14.56 11.04
N LEU A 293 4.95 -13.94 9.91
CA LEU A 293 3.73 -14.26 9.16
C LEU A 293 3.69 -15.74 8.73
N SER A 294 4.77 -16.26 8.14
CA SER A 294 4.84 -17.65 7.67
C SER A 294 4.73 -18.67 8.81
N ALA A 295 5.35 -18.42 9.96
CA ALA A 295 5.20 -19.25 11.16
C ALA A 295 3.73 -19.32 11.60
N LEU A 296 3.00 -18.18 11.57
CA LEU A 296 1.55 -18.17 11.85
C LEU A 296 0.72 -18.89 10.77
N GLN A 297 1.14 -18.87 9.51
CA GLN A 297 0.46 -19.63 8.45
C GLN A 297 0.63 -21.14 8.63
N LYS A 298 1.83 -21.57 9.03
CA LYS A 298 2.21 -22.98 9.24
C LYS A 298 1.45 -23.57 10.42
N HIS A 299 1.51 -22.92 11.58
CA HIS A 299 0.96 -23.47 12.83
C HIS A 299 -0.47 -23.00 13.13
N GLY A 300 -0.89 -21.90 12.50
CA GLY A 300 -2.10 -21.18 12.90
C GLY A 300 -1.86 -20.26 14.10
N LEU A 301 -2.68 -19.22 14.20
CA LEU A 301 -2.72 -18.32 15.35
C LEU A 301 -3.93 -18.68 16.21
N ARG A 302 -3.69 -19.13 17.44
CA ARG A 302 -4.77 -19.31 18.41
C ARG A 302 -5.26 -17.93 18.86
N VAL A 303 -6.57 -17.72 18.79
CA VAL A 303 -7.25 -16.49 19.22
C VAL A 303 -8.45 -16.85 20.09
N TRP A 304 -8.81 -15.94 21.00
CA TRP A 304 -10.11 -15.98 21.67
C TRP A 304 -11.12 -15.21 20.82
N GLU A 305 -12.19 -15.87 20.41
CA GLU A 305 -13.32 -15.27 19.68
C GLU A 305 -14.32 -14.77 20.72
N GLY A 306 -14.35 -13.45 20.91
CA GLY A 306 -15.11 -12.83 22.00
C GLY A 306 -16.62 -12.92 21.88
N ARG A 307 -17.18 -13.20 20.70
CA ARG A 307 -18.64 -13.23 20.47
C ARG A 307 -19.26 -14.59 20.75
N GLN A 308 -18.55 -15.65 20.42
CA GLN A 308 -18.93 -17.05 20.63
C GLN A 308 -18.28 -17.63 21.89
N HIS A 309 -17.44 -16.85 22.58
CA HIS A 309 -16.73 -17.25 23.80
C HIS A 309 -15.97 -18.58 23.63
N ARG A 310 -15.20 -18.69 22.54
CA ARG A 310 -14.43 -19.90 22.24
C ARG A 310 -13.03 -19.57 21.76
N PHE A 311 -12.12 -20.53 21.97
CA PHE A 311 -10.86 -20.52 21.25
C PHE A 311 -11.08 -20.96 19.79
N MET A 312 -10.37 -20.30 18.89
CA MET A 312 -10.32 -20.68 17.48
C MET A 312 -8.90 -20.53 16.95
N ILE A 313 -8.61 -21.21 15.84
CA ILE A 313 -7.34 -21.07 15.11
C ILE A 313 -7.64 -20.31 13.83
N THR A 314 -7.06 -19.12 13.70
CA THR A 314 -7.09 -18.34 12.45
C THR A 314 -5.75 -18.46 11.76
N ARG A 315 -5.74 -18.63 10.43
CA ARG A 315 -4.50 -18.53 9.65
C ARG A 315 -4.46 -17.19 8.92
N PRO A 316 -3.41 -16.37 9.13
CA PRO A 316 -3.25 -15.13 8.39
C PRO A 316 -2.97 -15.40 6.89
N PHE A 317 -3.99 -15.20 6.05
CA PHE A 317 -3.91 -15.37 4.61
C PHE A 317 -3.29 -14.13 3.95
N PHE A 318 -2.16 -14.29 3.27
CA PHE A 318 -1.53 -13.20 2.53
C PHE A 318 -2.27 -12.97 1.20
N ALA A 319 -3.21 -12.04 1.21
CA ALA A 319 -4.00 -11.72 0.02
C ALA A 319 -3.16 -10.87 -0.95
N PHE A 320 -2.68 -9.72 -0.50
CA PHE A 320 -2.05 -8.75 -1.39
C PHE A 320 -0.79 -8.10 -0.81
N GLY A 321 0.22 -7.90 -1.65
CA GLY A 321 1.36 -7.03 -1.39
C GLY A 321 1.27 -5.78 -2.27
N THR A 322 1.14 -4.61 -1.65
CA THR A 322 0.96 -3.33 -2.33
C THR A 322 2.14 -2.40 -2.09
N ALA A 323 2.50 -1.72 -3.17
CA ALA A 323 3.62 -0.82 -3.27
C ALA A 323 3.46 0.00 -4.56
N ASP A 324 4.13 1.15 -4.59
CA ASP A 324 4.18 2.01 -5.75
C ASP A 324 4.99 1.30 -6.87
N THR A 325 5.13 1.97 -8.02
CA THR A 325 5.80 1.36 -9.18
C THR A 325 7.31 1.18 -8.96
N VAL A 326 7.92 1.93 -8.03
CA VAL A 326 9.36 1.88 -7.76
C VAL A 326 9.70 0.85 -6.69
N ALA A 327 8.85 0.70 -5.68
CA ALA A 327 9.04 -0.13 -4.51
C ALA A 327 8.47 -1.55 -4.69
N LEU A 328 7.47 -1.78 -5.56
CA LEU A 328 6.95 -3.14 -5.81
C LEU A 328 8.02 -4.14 -6.30
N PRO A 329 8.93 -3.81 -7.22
CA PRO A 329 10.02 -4.71 -7.65
C PRO A 329 10.84 -5.28 -6.48
N MET A 330 10.92 -4.55 -5.36
CA MET A 330 11.62 -5.00 -4.16
C MET A 330 10.93 -6.20 -3.52
N LEU A 331 9.59 -6.29 -3.59
CA LEU A 331 8.77 -7.41 -3.13
C LEU A 331 8.61 -8.51 -4.19
N SER A 332 8.30 -8.13 -5.44
CA SER A 332 7.92 -9.07 -6.49
C SER A 332 9.11 -9.78 -7.15
N GLY A 333 10.32 -9.23 -7.03
CA GLY A 333 11.51 -9.73 -7.72
C GLY A 333 11.45 -9.54 -9.24
N LEU A 334 10.41 -8.87 -9.76
CA LEU A 334 10.29 -8.50 -11.16
C LEU A 334 11.16 -7.28 -11.48
N VAL A 335 11.44 -7.07 -12.76
CA VAL A 335 12.15 -5.89 -13.23
C VAL A 335 11.28 -4.65 -13.03
N GLY A 336 11.92 -3.53 -12.69
CA GLY A 336 11.23 -2.25 -12.56
C GLY A 336 10.70 -1.71 -13.89
N HIS A 337 9.96 -0.62 -13.80
CA HIS A 337 9.22 0.02 -14.90
C HIS A 337 10.05 0.44 -16.14
N LYS A 338 11.39 0.46 -16.03
CA LYS A 338 12.31 0.74 -17.16
C LYS A 338 12.78 -0.51 -17.90
N GLY A 339 12.40 -1.71 -17.44
CA GLY A 339 12.83 -2.98 -18.01
C GLY A 339 12.04 -3.39 -19.25
N GLY A 340 12.65 -4.27 -20.07
CA GLY A 340 12.04 -4.78 -21.32
C GLY A 340 10.73 -5.55 -21.12
N LEU A 341 10.46 -6.06 -19.92
CA LEU A 341 9.19 -6.66 -19.51
C LEU A 341 8.72 -6.02 -18.19
N GLY A 342 8.54 -4.70 -18.19
CA GLY A 342 8.31 -3.89 -16.98
C GLY A 342 6.86 -3.82 -16.47
N CYS A 343 5.90 -4.53 -17.07
CA CYS A 343 4.52 -4.54 -16.59
C CYS A 343 4.40 -5.29 -15.27
N ARG A 344 3.89 -4.63 -14.22
CA ARG A 344 3.75 -5.21 -12.87
C ARG A 344 2.78 -6.40 -12.80
N ILE A 345 1.82 -6.48 -13.73
CA ILE A 345 0.87 -7.60 -13.86
C ILE A 345 1.54 -8.83 -14.50
N TYR A 346 2.73 -8.67 -15.06
CA TYR A 346 3.43 -9.74 -15.77
C TYR A 346 2.67 -10.20 -17.04
N CYS A 347 1.95 -9.29 -17.70
CA CYS A 347 1.10 -9.58 -18.87
C CYS A 347 1.88 -9.99 -20.14
N GLY A 348 3.22 -9.82 -20.13
CA GLY A 348 4.10 -10.16 -21.25
C GLY A 348 4.32 -9.07 -22.29
N MET A 349 3.92 -7.81 -22.02
CA MET A 349 4.18 -6.67 -22.90
C MET A 349 5.69 -6.44 -23.10
N PRO A 350 6.24 -6.65 -24.31
CA PRO A 350 7.61 -6.26 -24.61
C PRO A 350 7.72 -4.73 -24.69
N GLY A 351 8.78 -4.20 -24.10
CA GLY A 351 9.13 -2.79 -24.21
C GLY A 351 10.01 -2.52 -25.43
N ARG A 352 10.06 -1.26 -25.81
CA ARG A 352 10.95 -0.74 -26.84
C ARG A 352 11.87 0.34 -26.28
N HIS A 353 13.11 0.40 -26.72
CA HIS A 353 14.04 1.43 -26.27
C HIS A 353 14.61 2.22 -27.44
N ARG A 354 15.01 3.47 -27.20
CA ARG A 354 15.68 4.27 -28.24
C ARG A 354 17.10 3.76 -28.49
N PRO A 355 17.66 4.02 -29.69
CA PRO A 355 19.08 3.75 -29.94
C PRO A 355 19.96 4.34 -28.83
N ARG A 356 20.87 3.53 -28.29
CA ARG A 356 21.84 3.91 -27.24
C ARG A 356 21.22 4.37 -25.90
N GLN A 357 19.91 4.18 -25.69
CA GLN A 357 19.27 4.42 -24.39
C GLN A 357 18.79 3.11 -23.76
N PRO A 358 19.03 2.89 -22.44
CA PRO A 358 18.72 1.62 -21.79
C PRO A 358 17.27 1.50 -21.32
N THR A 359 16.47 2.58 -21.39
CA THR A 359 15.09 2.61 -20.88
C THR A 359 14.12 2.05 -21.91
N TYR A 360 13.35 1.04 -21.49
CA TYR A 360 12.28 0.45 -22.30
C TYR A 360 10.92 1.12 -22.02
N TYR A 361 10.13 1.29 -23.06
CA TYR A 361 8.79 1.88 -23.07
C TYR A 361 7.80 0.88 -23.67
N PRO A 362 6.66 0.58 -23.02
CA PRO A 362 5.69 -0.39 -23.51
C PRO A 362 4.83 0.16 -24.66
N ALA A 363 5.47 0.54 -25.78
CA ALA A 363 4.79 0.98 -26.98
C ALA A 363 4.34 -0.21 -27.84
N ALA A 364 3.03 -0.31 -28.03
CA ALA A 364 2.41 -1.33 -28.86
C ALA A 364 2.81 -1.17 -30.32
N LEU A 365 2.73 0.06 -30.84
CA LEU A 365 3.06 0.39 -32.22
C LEU A 365 4.58 0.55 -32.40
N LYS A 366 5.14 -0.20 -33.36
CA LYS A 366 6.53 -0.10 -33.78
C LYS A 366 6.79 1.29 -34.39
N PRO A 367 7.86 2.00 -34.01
CA PRO A 367 8.18 3.26 -34.67
C PRO A 367 8.46 3.05 -36.16
N PHE A 368 8.24 4.09 -36.97
CA PHE A 368 8.67 4.08 -38.38
C PHE A 368 10.21 4.01 -38.47
N ASP A 369 10.72 3.35 -39.51
CA ASP A 369 12.16 3.20 -39.79
C ASP A 369 12.99 2.68 -38.60
N PHE A 370 12.40 1.78 -37.80
CA PHE A 370 12.96 1.33 -36.54
C PHE A 370 13.52 -0.10 -36.60
N ALA A 371 14.85 -0.23 -36.47
CA ALA A 371 15.58 -1.50 -36.47
C ALA A 371 16.59 -1.57 -35.31
N VAL A 372 16.12 -1.37 -34.07
CA VAL A 372 16.95 -1.53 -32.87
C VAL A 372 16.94 -3.00 -32.43
N VAL A 373 18.10 -3.65 -32.46
CA VAL A 373 18.29 -5.06 -32.10
C VAL A 373 17.71 -5.37 -30.72
N GLY A 374 16.85 -6.39 -30.61
CA GLY A 374 16.19 -6.78 -29.36
C GLY A 374 14.97 -5.92 -29.00
N SER A 375 14.60 -4.96 -29.85
CA SER A 375 13.47 -4.04 -29.67
C SER A 375 12.60 -3.90 -30.93
N ASP A 376 12.92 -4.63 -32.00
CA ASP A 376 12.37 -4.51 -33.36
C ASP A 376 11.13 -5.38 -33.63
N HIS A 377 10.55 -6.00 -32.59
CA HIS A 377 9.33 -6.80 -32.69
C HIS A 377 8.19 -6.04 -33.38
N GLY A 378 7.28 -6.78 -34.02
CA GLY A 378 6.09 -6.23 -34.67
C GLY A 378 5.15 -5.49 -33.72
N ASP A 379 4.08 -4.92 -34.26
CA ASP A 379 3.03 -4.29 -33.45
C ASP A 379 2.41 -5.30 -32.49
N VAL A 380 2.07 -4.83 -31.28
CA VAL A 380 1.42 -5.65 -30.26
C VAL A 380 -0.07 -5.35 -30.24
N ASP A 381 -0.91 -6.38 -30.37
CA ASP A 381 -2.35 -6.21 -30.22
C ASP A 381 -2.73 -6.02 -28.75
N LEU A 382 -3.11 -4.79 -28.39
CA LEU A 382 -3.53 -4.46 -27.05
C LEU A 382 -4.85 -5.10 -26.65
N ILE A 383 -5.72 -5.47 -27.59
CA ILE A 383 -6.99 -6.14 -27.28
C ILE A 383 -6.70 -7.53 -26.73
N THR A 384 -5.92 -8.34 -27.46
CA THR A 384 -5.51 -9.66 -27.00
C THR A 384 -4.65 -9.57 -25.73
N LEU A 385 -3.69 -8.65 -25.68
CA LEU A 385 -2.80 -8.50 -24.52
C LEU A 385 -3.56 -8.09 -23.24
N ALA A 386 -4.61 -7.28 -23.37
CA ALA A 386 -5.41 -6.85 -22.24
C ALA A 386 -6.21 -7.99 -21.60
N LEU A 387 -6.34 -9.15 -22.27
CA LEU A 387 -6.89 -10.38 -21.71
C LEU A 387 -5.89 -11.16 -20.84
N ASN A 388 -4.61 -10.80 -20.88
CA ASN A 388 -3.58 -11.48 -20.10
C ASN A 388 -3.57 -10.95 -18.67
N GLY A 389 -4.04 -11.77 -17.73
CA GLY A 389 -3.82 -11.57 -16.31
C GLY A 389 -2.46 -12.06 -15.81
N PRO A 390 -2.21 -11.99 -14.49
CA PRO A 390 -1.02 -12.57 -13.88
C PRO A 390 -1.02 -14.10 -14.02
N ASP A 391 -0.11 -14.62 -14.87
CA ASP A 391 0.05 -16.05 -15.13
C ASP A 391 1.11 -16.68 -14.23
N GLN A 392 0.65 -17.43 -13.23
CA GLN A 392 1.51 -18.18 -12.31
C GLN A 392 2.32 -19.26 -13.02
N ILE A 393 1.75 -20.00 -13.97
CA ILE A 393 2.43 -21.12 -14.63
C ILE A 393 3.60 -20.58 -15.46
N LYS A 394 3.38 -19.47 -16.17
CA LYS A 394 4.43 -18.78 -16.92
C LYS A 394 5.49 -18.22 -15.98
N TYR A 395 5.12 -17.60 -14.85
CA TYR A 395 6.06 -17.11 -13.85
C TYR A 395 6.93 -18.25 -13.29
N ASP A 396 6.34 -19.34 -12.83
CA ASP A 396 7.04 -20.49 -12.23
C ASP A 396 8.03 -21.11 -13.22
N ARG A 397 7.63 -21.30 -14.48
CA ARG A 397 8.51 -21.80 -15.54
C ARG A 397 9.68 -20.86 -15.77
N ASN A 398 9.42 -19.56 -15.91
CA ASN A 398 10.45 -18.57 -16.20
C ASN A 398 11.43 -18.40 -15.03
N LEU A 399 10.91 -18.43 -13.79
CA LEU A 399 11.74 -18.41 -12.59
C LEU A 399 12.65 -19.64 -12.54
N ARG A 400 12.13 -20.84 -12.79
CA ARG A 400 12.95 -22.07 -12.83
C ARG A 400 14.11 -21.95 -13.81
N ILE A 401 13.87 -21.40 -15.00
CA ILE A 401 14.92 -21.15 -16.01
C ILE A 401 15.96 -20.14 -15.48
N LEU A 402 15.51 -19.04 -14.86
CA LEU A 402 16.41 -18.06 -14.26
C LEU A 402 17.30 -18.68 -13.17
N MET A 403 16.73 -19.52 -12.31
CA MET A 403 17.44 -20.19 -11.21
C MET A 403 18.56 -21.13 -11.69
N GLN A 404 18.45 -21.66 -12.91
CA GLN A 404 19.48 -22.53 -13.52
C GLN A 404 20.66 -21.75 -14.14
N SER A 405 20.65 -20.42 -14.09
CA SER A 405 21.72 -19.60 -14.67
C SER A 405 23.07 -19.85 -13.98
N ARG A 406 24.07 -20.31 -14.75
CA ARG A 406 25.43 -20.60 -14.26
C ARG A 406 26.44 -19.47 -14.51
N SER A 407 26.11 -18.47 -15.32
CA SER A 407 26.98 -17.32 -15.62
C SER A 407 26.22 -16.00 -15.61
N ASN A 408 26.93 -14.89 -15.37
CA ASN A 408 26.33 -13.56 -15.41
C ASN A 408 25.74 -13.21 -16.79
N ALA A 409 26.35 -13.68 -17.88
CA ALA A 409 25.86 -13.47 -19.24
C ALA A 409 24.50 -14.16 -19.45
N ARG A 410 24.41 -15.45 -19.11
CA ARG A 410 23.16 -16.22 -19.22
C ARG A 410 22.06 -15.67 -18.31
N TYR A 411 22.41 -15.27 -17.10
CA TYR A 411 21.49 -14.58 -16.18
C TYR A 411 20.91 -13.31 -16.80
N ASN A 412 21.76 -12.45 -17.39
CA ASN A 412 21.30 -11.19 -17.99
C ASN A 412 20.37 -11.43 -19.20
N GLU A 413 20.69 -12.43 -20.02
CA GLU A 413 19.85 -12.85 -21.16
C GLU A 413 18.47 -13.32 -20.69
N ILE A 414 18.41 -14.26 -19.73
CA ILE A 414 17.14 -14.79 -19.20
C ILE A 414 16.36 -13.70 -18.47
N ARG A 415 17.02 -12.88 -17.65
CA ARG A 415 16.37 -11.76 -16.95
C ARG A 415 15.72 -10.80 -17.94
N LEU A 416 16.39 -10.48 -19.06
CA LEU A 416 15.83 -9.61 -20.09
C LEU A 416 14.63 -10.26 -20.78
N ALA A 417 14.73 -11.55 -21.11
CA ALA A 417 13.68 -12.31 -21.79
C ALA A 417 12.47 -12.64 -20.90
N THR A 418 12.64 -12.68 -19.58
CA THR A 418 11.60 -13.08 -18.63
C THR A 418 11.07 -11.94 -17.78
N GLY A 419 11.83 -10.85 -17.61
CA GLY A 419 11.48 -9.77 -16.69
C GLY A 419 11.63 -10.13 -15.21
N ILE A 420 12.21 -11.29 -14.87
CA ILE A 420 12.44 -11.71 -13.48
C ILE A 420 13.90 -11.43 -13.13
N VAL A 421 14.13 -10.69 -12.05
CA VAL A 421 15.48 -10.32 -11.57
C VAL A 421 15.96 -11.31 -10.51
N ARG A 422 15.05 -11.78 -9.67
CA ARG A 422 15.28 -12.68 -8.52
C ARG A 422 13.95 -13.31 -8.08
N PRO A 423 13.96 -14.42 -7.32
CA PRO A 423 12.73 -14.93 -6.72
C PRO A 423 12.07 -13.85 -5.83
N SER A 424 10.74 -13.76 -5.88
CA SER A 424 10.00 -12.93 -4.94
C SER A 424 10.19 -13.45 -3.52
N ILE A 425 10.41 -12.54 -2.56
CA ILE A 425 10.46 -12.91 -1.13
C ILE A 425 9.15 -13.55 -0.65
N CYS A 426 8.02 -13.20 -1.27
CA CYS A 426 6.70 -13.77 -0.96
C CYS A 426 6.59 -15.27 -1.30
N LEU A 427 7.49 -15.83 -2.13
CA LEU A 427 7.55 -17.27 -2.38
C LEU A 427 7.88 -18.09 -1.12
N GLY A 428 8.38 -17.43 -0.07
CA GLY A 428 8.62 -18.06 1.22
C GLY A 428 7.36 -18.31 2.05
N PHE A 429 6.23 -17.66 1.73
CA PHE A 429 4.98 -17.92 2.44
C PHE A 429 4.41 -19.31 2.14
N GLN A 430 3.52 -19.78 3.01
CA GLN A 430 2.88 -21.08 2.84
C GLN A 430 1.96 -21.04 1.60
N LYS A 431 2.23 -21.89 0.60
CA LYS A 431 1.57 -21.90 -0.73
C LYS A 431 0.03 -21.93 -0.67
N ASN A 432 -0.52 -22.60 0.34
CA ASN A 432 -1.97 -22.75 0.53
C ASN A 432 -2.60 -21.58 1.29
N VAL A 433 -1.82 -20.64 1.83
CA VAL A 433 -2.28 -19.56 2.70
C VAL A 433 -1.89 -18.18 2.12
N MET A 434 -1.82 -18.08 0.78
CA MET A 434 -1.59 -16.84 0.05
C MET A 434 -2.20 -16.88 -1.35
N PHE A 435 -2.50 -15.73 -1.96
CA PHE A 435 -2.59 -15.70 -3.43
C PHE A 435 -1.20 -15.89 -4.02
N ALA A 436 -1.09 -16.67 -5.10
CA ALA A 436 0.21 -17.06 -5.63
C ALA A 436 0.95 -15.86 -6.24
N VAL A 437 2.28 -15.94 -6.33
CA VAL A 437 3.06 -14.99 -7.13
C VAL A 437 2.81 -15.28 -8.64
N PRO A 438 2.57 -14.26 -9.49
CA PRO A 438 2.50 -12.82 -9.21
C PRO A 438 1.09 -12.29 -8.90
N LYS A 439 0.07 -13.16 -8.79
CA LYS A 439 -1.33 -12.79 -8.52
C LYS A 439 -1.55 -11.99 -7.24
N CYS A 440 -0.69 -12.13 -6.23
CA CYS A 440 -0.74 -11.34 -5.00
C CYS A 440 -0.30 -9.87 -5.14
N PHE A 441 0.06 -9.40 -6.33
CA PHE A 441 0.51 -8.01 -6.54
C PHE A 441 -0.50 -7.24 -7.40
N PRO A 442 -1.51 -6.58 -6.79
CA PRO A 442 -2.52 -5.84 -7.52
C PRO A 442 -1.96 -4.50 -8.03
N ILE A 443 -2.78 -3.81 -8.85
CA ILE A 443 -2.53 -2.43 -9.26
C ILE A 443 -2.80 -1.48 -8.10
N ASP A 444 -1.86 -0.57 -7.83
CA ASP A 444 -2.14 0.57 -6.99
C ASP A 444 -2.78 1.71 -7.79
N LEU A 445 -4.09 1.86 -7.60
CA LEU A 445 -4.90 2.86 -8.30
C LEU A 445 -4.56 4.29 -7.85
N MET A 446 -4.11 4.49 -6.61
CA MET A 446 -3.81 5.82 -6.09
C MET A 446 -2.63 6.44 -6.84
N HIS A 447 -1.45 5.81 -6.83
CA HIS A 447 -0.31 6.36 -7.56
C HIS A 447 -0.56 6.41 -9.07
N LEU A 448 -1.24 5.41 -9.64
CA LEU A 448 -1.50 5.38 -11.08
C LEU A 448 -2.40 6.54 -11.54
N ILE A 449 -3.59 6.67 -10.95
CA ILE A 449 -4.63 7.59 -11.43
C ILE A 449 -4.60 8.95 -10.76
N SER A 450 -4.11 9.04 -9.52
CA SER A 450 -4.06 10.30 -8.78
C SER A 450 -2.73 11.04 -8.94
N LEU A 451 -1.70 10.41 -9.50
CA LEU A 451 -0.37 11.01 -9.68
C LEU A 451 0.18 10.75 -11.09
N ASN A 452 0.49 9.51 -11.43
CA ASN A 452 1.29 9.19 -12.62
C ASN A 452 0.63 9.59 -13.94
N VAL A 453 -0.65 9.25 -14.15
CA VAL A 453 -1.37 9.58 -15.40
C VAL A 453 -1.62 11.09 -15.54
N PRO A 454 -2.20 11.79 -14.54
CA PRO A 454 -2.40 13.24 -14.64
C PRO A 454 -1.09 14.01 -14.82
N GLN A 455 -0.06 13.68 -14.04
CA GLN A 455 1.24 14.35 -14.17
C GLN A 455 1.85 14.15 -15.54
N HIS A 456 1.79 12.92 -16.07
CA HIS A 456 2.35 12.62 -17.38
C HIS A 456 1.61 13.37 -18.49
N ILE A 457 0.28 13.30 -18.53
CA ILE A 457 -0.52 13.98 -19.55
C ILE A 457 -0.34 15.51 -19.47
N LEU A 458 -0.37 16.09 -18.25
CA LEU A 458 -0.12 17.52 -18.06
C LEU A 458 1.30 17.92 -18.49
N SER A 459 2.30 17.08 -18.22
CA SER A 459 3.68 17.36 -18.66
C SER A 459 3.83 17.34 -20.17
N ILE A 460 3.07 16.48 -20.87
CA ILE A 460 2.99 16.48 -22.33
C ILE A 460 2.36 17.78 -22.80
N TRP A 461 1.18 18.15 -22.29
CA TRP A 461 0.48 19.35 -22.74
C TRP A 461 1.25 20.65 -22.48
N ARG A 462 2.14 20.65 -21.48
CA ARG A 462 3.02 21.77 -21.14
C ARG A 462 4.39 21.72 -21.82
N ASN A 463 4.69 20.66 -22.58
CA ASN A 463 6.04 20.40 -23.12
C ASN A 463 7.16 20.39 -22.05
N THR A 464 6.84 19.94 -20.83
CA THR A 464 7.78 19.85 -19.69
C THR A 464 8.15 18.40 -19.37
N THR A 465 8.12 17.52 -20.36
CA THR A 465 8.64 16.15 -20.24
C THR A 465 10.16 16.17 -20.02
N GLU A 466 10.74 15.04 -19.59
CA GLU A 466 12.21 14.93 -19.41
C GLU A 466 13.00 15.32 -20.67
N VAL A 467 12.42 15.07 -21.84
CA VAL A 467 12.91 15.58 -23.12
C VAL A 467 11.92 16.64 -23.59
N THR A 468 12.32 17.91 -23.55
CA THR A 468 11.56 19.00 -24.16
C THR A 468 11.63 18.86 -25.66
N PHE A 469 10.48 18.95 -26.33
CA PHE A 469 10.45 18.92 -27.79
C PHE A 469 10.65 20.33 -28.32
N PRO A 470 11.77 20.62 -29.00
CA PRO A 470 11.82 21.80 -29.84
C PRO A 470 10.84 21.58 -30.99
N TYR A 471 9.87 22.48 -31.09
CA TYR A 471 9.10 22.63 -32.31
C TYR A 471 9.53 23.97 -32.92
N GLY A 472 9.97 23.95 -34.17
CA GLY A 472 10.29 25.16 -34.91
C GLY A 472 9.00 25.92 -35.23
N ASN A 473 8.73 26.15 -36.51
CA ASN A 473 7.51 26.87 -36.91
C ASN A 473 6.23 26.02 -36.77
N GLN A 474 6.34 24.69 -36.60
CA GLN A 474 5.20 23.78 -36.54
C GLN A 474 5.07 23.14 -35.16
N LYS A 475 4.32 23.80 -34.31
CA LYS A 475 3.96 23.34 -32.97
C LYS A 475 2.98 22.15 -33.03
N PRO A 476 3.25 21.01 -32.37
CA PRO A 476 2.26 19.97 -32.15
C PRO A 476 1.01 20.50 -31.46
N ASP A 477 -0.17 20.14 -31.97
CA ASP A 477 -1.46 20.63 -31.49
C ASP A 477 -1.83 20.18 -30.07
N PHE A 478 -1.10 19.19 -29.53
CA PHE A 478 -1.23 18.75 -28.14
C PHE A 478 -0.43 19.56 -27.13
N PHE A 479 0.44 20.49 -27.54
CA PHE A 479 1.12 21.42 -26.62
C PHE A 479 0.21 22.61 -26.30
N VAL A 480 -0.86 22.35 -25.57
CA VAL A 480 -1.91 23.35 -25.32
C VAL A 480 -1.67 24.25 -24.11
N LEU A 481 -0.68 23.94 -23.26
CA LEU A 481 -0.38 24.62 -22.00
C LEU A 481 1.12 24.93 -21.84
N ASP A 482 1.87 24.93 -22.94
CA ASP A 482 3.30 25.23 -23.00
C ASP A 482 3.60 26.74 -22.88
N ASP A 483 2.66 27.60 -23.29
CA ASP A 483 2.72 29.04 -23.09
C ASP A 483 2.45 29.40 -21.62
N ASP A 484 3.34 30.21 -21.04
CA ASP A 484 3.28 30.56 -19.62
C ASP A 484 2.05 31.40 -19.27
N ILE A 485 1.58 32.28 -20.16
CA ILE A 485 0.39 33.11 -19.92
C ILE A 485 -0.84 32.20 -19.88
N VAL A 486 -0.99 31.33 -20.89
CA VAL A 486 -2.08 30.33 -20.94
C VAL A 486 -2.06 29.45 -19.70
N TRP A 487 -0.89 28.98 -19.28
CA TRP A 487 -0.77 28.13 -18.09
C TRP A 487 -1.15 28.85 -16.79
N GLN A 488 -0.72 30.10 -16.61
CA GLN A 488 -1.11 30.90 -15.43
C GLN A 488 -2.61 31.17 -15.40
N THR A 489 -3.21 31.58 -16.53
CA THR A 489 -4.66 31.82 -16.65
C THR A 489 -5.45 30.55 -16.33
N HIS A 490 -5.06 29.42 -16.91
CA HIS A 490 -5.68 28.12 -16.61
C HIS A 490 -5.57 27.78 -15.12
N GLY A 491 -4.40 28.02 -14.53
CA GLY A 491 -4.17 27.78 -13.11
C GLY A 491 -5.06 28.64 -12.19
N GLU A 492 -5.34 29.87 -12.57
CA GLU A 492 -6.25 30.77 -11.85
C GLU A 492 -7.71 30.31 -11.95
N GLN A 493 -8.13 29.86 -13.14
CA GLN A 493 -9.46 29.28 -13.33
C GLN A 493 -9.67 28.04 -12.45
N VAL A 494 -8.67 27.15 -12.36
CA VAL A 494 -8.74 25.97 -11.47
C VAL A 494 -8.95 26.40 -10.01
N ALA A 495 -8.20 27.41 -9.53
CA ALA A 495 -8.33 27.89 -8.16
C ALA A 495 -9.67 28.58 -7.90
N ALA A 496 -10.21 29.28 -8.90
CA ALA A 496 -11.51 29.95 -8.82
C ALA A 496 -12.66 28.95 -8.63
N MET A 497 -12.52 27.69 -9.08
CA MET A 497 -13.56 26.66 -8.91
C MET A 497 -13.89 26.33 -7.46
N ARG A 498 -13.05 26.73 -6.50
CA ARG A 498 -13.28 26.53 -5.06
C ARG A 498 -14.65 27.00 -4.58
N CYS A 499 -15.20 28.09 -5.11
CA CYS A 499 -16.50 28.62 -4.66
C CYS A 499 -17.69 27.76 -5.09
N TYR A 500 -17.52 26.89 -6.09
CA TYR A 500 -18.55 25.99 -6.61
C TYR A 500 -18.46 24.57 -6.04
N LEU A 501 -17.42 24.29 -5.25
CA LEU A 501 -17.20 22.98 -4.65
C LEU A 501 -17.93 22.86 -3.30
N PRO A 502 -18.71 21.79 -3.07
CA PRO A 502 -19.37 21.59 -1.79
C PRO A 502 -18.37 21.47 -0.65
N THR A 503 -18.76 21.95 0.53
CA THR A 503 -17.91 21.93 1.73
C THR A 503 -17.54 20.54 2.22
N SER A 504 -18.21 19.49 1.72
CA SER A 504 -17.85 18.09 1.99
C SER A 504 -16.50 17.71 1.38
N ILE A 505 -16.04 18.43 0.36
CA ILE A 505 -14.70 18.27 -0.21
C ILE A 505 -13.69 18.88 0.75
N ASP A 506 -12.91 18.01 1.41
CA ASP A 506 -11.91 18.40 2.40
C ASP A 506 -10.92 19.45 1.84
N ARG A 507 -10.51 19.31 0.57
CA ARG A 507 -9.50 20.19 -0.05
C ARG A 507 -9.81 20.51 -1.51
N PRO A 508 -10.21 21.75 -1.84
CA PRO A 508 -10.31 22.20 -3.22
C PRO A 508 -8.90 22.26 -3.86
N PRO A 509 -8.78 22.01 -5.18
CA PRO A 509 -7.50 22.06 -5.87
C PRO A 509 -6.93 23.48 -5.85
N ARG A 510 -5.65 23.62 -5.48
CA ARG A 510 -4.95 24.90 -5.57
C ARG A 510 -4.62 25.21 -7.03
N ASN A 511 -4.20 26.45 -7.30
CA ASN A 511 -3.68 26.87 -8.60
C ASN A 511 -2.50 25.94 -9.00
N PRO A 512 -2.66 25.08 -10.03
CA PRO A 512 -1.61 24.16 -10.43
C PRO A 512 -0.39 24.89 -10.99
N ALA A 513 -0.54 26.04 -11.66
CA ALA A 513 0.59 26.81 -12.16
C ALA A 513 1.54 27.30 -11.05
N LYS A 514 1.02 27.51 -9.84
CA LYS A 514 1.80 27.94 -8.67
C LYS A 514 2.29 26.77 -7.81
N LYS A 515 1.62 25.61 -7.85
CA LYS A 515 1.79 24.54 -6.85
C LYS A 515 2.14 23.17 -7.39
N ILE A 516 2.04 22.93 -8.70
CA ILE A 516 2.27 21.60 -9.30
C ILE A 516 3.66 21.03 -8.98
N ASN A 517 4.67 21.91 -8.92
CA ASN A 517 6.06 21.56 -8.60
C ASN A 517 6.43 21.72 -7.11
N SER A 518 5.49 22.15 -6.25
CA SER A 518 5.76 22.45 -4.82
C SER A 518 4.80 21.74 -3.86
N GLY A 519 4.54 20.45 -4.14
CA GLY A 519 3.75 19.57 -3.27
C GLY A 519 2.25 19.61 -3.54
N TYR A 520 1.86 19.58 -4.83
CA TYR A 520 0.50 19.30 -5.27
C TYR A 520 0.11 17.88 -4.89
N LYS A 521 -1.01 17.72 -4.21
CA LYS A 521 -1.41 16.45 -3.59
C LYS A 521 -2.21 15.60 -4.58
N ALA A 522 -2.14 14.29 -4.38
CA ALA A 522 -2.93 13.32 -5.15
C ALA A 522 -4.44 13.61 -5.16
N SER A 523 -5.00 14.02 -4.01
CA SER A 523 -6.40 14.45 -3.92
C SER A 523 -6.72 15.68 -4.77
N GLU A 524 -5.75 16.58 -4.95
CA GLU A 524 -5.93 17.77 -5.80
C GLU A 524 -5.91 17.39 -7.28
N TYR A 525 -5.02 16.49 -7.71
CA TYR A 525 -5.06 15.92 -9.07
C TYR A 525 -6.37 15.20 -9.34
N LEU A 526 -6.89 14.44 -8.37
CA LEU A 526 -8.17 13.76 -8.55
C LEU A 526 -9.30 14.73 -8.89
N MET A 527 -9.41 15.81 -8.12
CA MET A 527 -10.44 16.83 -8.32
C MET A 527 -10.20 17.67 -9.59
N TYR A 528 -8.97 18.17 -9.76
CA TYR A 528 -8.62 19.02 -10.89
C TYR A 528 -8.75 18.29 -12.22
N PHE A 529 -8.11 17.13 -12.34
CA PHE A 529 -8.06 16.39 -13.60
C PHE A 529 -9.41 15.69 -13.83
N TRP A 530 -9.79 14.72 -13.00
CA TRP A 530 -10.93 13.85 -13.33
C TRP A 530 -12.31 14.49 -13.13
N SER A 531 -12.48 15.39 -12.16
CA SER A 531 -13.77 16.03 -11.88
C SER A 531 -13.96 17.32 -12.68
N LEU A 532 -13.07 18.29 -12.51
CA LEU A 532 -13.18 19.61 -13.14
C LEU A 532 -12.63 19.66 -14.57
N GLY A 533 -11.69 18.77 -14.91
CA GLY A 533 -10.96 18.80 -16.17
C GLY A 533 -11.84 18.73 -17.42
N PRO A 534 -12.94 17.94 -17.49
CA PRO A 534 -13.81 17.95 -18.68
C PRO A 534 -14.30 19.35 -19.06
N ALA A 535 -14.65 20.19 -18.06
CA ALA A 535 -15.07 21.56 -18.31
C ALA A 535 -13.86 22.48 -18.56
N LEU A 536 -12.83 22.41 -17.69
CA LEU A 536 -11.68 23.31 -17.76
C LEU A 536 -10.83 23.10 -19.01
N PHE A 537 -10.55 21.86 -19.38
CA PHE A 537 -9.73 21.56 -20.55
C PHE A 537 -10.47 21.77 -21.87
N ARG A 538 -11.82 21.91 -21.88
CA ARG A 538 -12.57 22.25 -23.10
C ARG A 538 -12.17 23.61 -23.66
N LEU A 539 -11.69 24.50 -22.80
CA LEU A 539 -11.25 25.86 -23.15
C LEU A 539 -9.90 25.89 -23.88
N VAL A 540 -9.06 24.85 -23.71
CA VAL A 540 -7.68 24.83 -24.21
C VAL A 540 -7.36 23.66 -25.14
N LEU A 541 -8.05 22.52 -25.03
CA LEU A 541 -7.83 21.37 -25.89
C LEU A 541 -8.62 21.49 -27.20
N PRO A 542 -7.99 21.18 -28.36
CA PRO A 542 -8.70 20.88 -29.59
C PRO A 542 -9.75 19.78 -29.39
N GLU A 543 -10.85 19.85 -30.13
CA GLU A 543 -12.00 18.95 -29.96
C GLU A 543 -11.61 17.46 -30.00
N HIS A 544 -10.72 17.06 -30.91
CA HIS A 544 -10.29 15.66 -31.04
C HIS A 544 -9.41 15.16 -29.87
N LEU A 545 -8.71 16.06 -29.17
CA LEU A 545 -7.94 15.74 -27.96
C LEU A 545 -8.83 15.81 -26.72
N TRP A 546 -9.78 16.74 -26.70
CA TRP A 546 -10.75 16.85 -25.62
C TRP A 546 -11.68 15.63 -25.56
N THR A 547 -12.18 15.16 -26.71
CA THR A 547 -12.98 13.92 -26.79
C THR A 547 -12.17 12.68 -26.38
N HIS A 548 -10.90 12.60 -26.81
CA HIS A 548 -9.96 11.57 -26.35
C HIS A 548 -9.78 11.63 -24.83
N TYR A 549 -9.54 12.81 -24.27
CA TYR A 549 -9.45 13.04 -22.83
C TYR A 549 -10.74 12.62 -22.08
N CYS A 550 -11.91 13.04 -22.56
CA CYS A 550 -13.19 12.71 -21.95
C CYS A 550 -13.50 11.20 -21.97
N LYS A 551 -13.02 10.47 -22.99
CA LYS A 551 -13.08 8.99 -23.02
C LYS A 551 -12.31 8.38 -21.85
N LEU A 552 -11.09 8.86 -21.58
CA LEU A 552 -10.33 8.42 -20.41
C LEU A 552 -11.05 8.76 -19.11
N VAL A 553 -11.53 10.01 -18.99
CA VAL A 553 -12.27 10.45 -17.80
C VAL A 553 -13.47 9.54 -17.55
N SER A 554 -14.32 9.31 -18.55
CA SER A 554 -15.51 8.46 -18.42
C SER A 554 -15.15 7.04 -17.96
N ALA A 555 -14.12 6.42 -18.54
CA ALA A 555 -13.67 5.09 -18.12
C ALA A 555 -13.14 5.05 -16.67
N ILE A 556 -12.32 6.03 -16.30
CA ILE A 556 -11.75 6.12 -14.95
C ILE A 556 -12.85 6.40 -13.91
N ARG A 557 -13.84 7.22 -14.24
CA ARG A 557 -15.02 7.47 -13.41
C ARG A 557 -15.79 6.19 -13.11
N LEU A 558 -16.02 5.34 -14.12
CA LEU A 558 -16.66 4.03 -13.95
C LEU A 558 -15.85 3.13 -13.00
N ILE A 559 -14.53 3.06 -13.16
CA ILE A 559 -13.64 2.24 -12.31
C ILE A 559 -13.58 2.73 -10.86
N HIS A 560 -13.76 4.02 -10.61
CA HIS A 560 -13.72 4.60 -9.25
C HIS A 560 -15.05 4.49 -8.50
N GLN A 561 -16.11 3.96 -9.10
CA GLN A 561 -17.40 3.85 -8.43
C GLN A 561 -17.32 2.92 -7.21
N ARG A 562 -18.06 3.28 -6.16
CA ARG A 562 -18.18 2.46 -4.94
C ARG A 562 -18.84 1.11 -5.21
N ARG A 563 -19.71 1.07 -6.22
CA ARG A 563 -20.50 -0.07 -6.66
C ARG A 563 -20.44 -0.09 -8.17
N ILE A 564 -19.86 -1.15 -8.75
CA ILE A 564 -19.62 -1.23 -10.19
C ILE A 564 -20.29 -2.48 -10.72
N THR A 565 -21.07 -2.40 -11.80
CA THR A 565 -21.60 -3.59 -12.47
C THR A 565 -20.58 -4.18 -13.43
N LEU A 566 -20.74 -5.47 -13.77
CA LEU A 566 -19.89 -6.12 -14.78
C LEU A 566 -19.98 -5.41 -16.14
N GLN A 567 -21.17 -4.93 -16.52
CA GLN A 567 -21.38 -4.18 -17.77
C GLN A 567 -20.64 -2.84 -17.76
N GLN A 568 -20.65 -2.12 -16.64
CA GLN A 568 -19.88 -0.87 -16.48
C GLN A 568 -18.38 -1.14 -16.58
N LEU A 569 -17.88 -2.21 -15.94
CA LEU A 569 -16.48 -2.61 -16.04
C LEU A 569 -16.08 -3.00 -17.46
N ALA A 570 -16.93 -3.76 -18.18
CA ALA A 570 -16.68 -4.11 -19.58
C ALA A 570 -16.62 -2.87 -20.47
N THR A 571 -17.52 -1.91 -20.24
CA THR A 571 -17.54 -0.62 -20.94
C THR A 571 -16.25 0.17 -20.67
N ALA A 572 -15.87 0.31 -19.39
CA ALA A 572 -14.64 0.99 -19.00
C ALA A 572 -13.40 0.32 -19.60
N HIS A 573 -13.31 -1.01 -19.56
CA HIS A 573 -12.19 -1.78 -20.11
C HIS A 573 -12.03 -1.52 -21.62
N LYS A 574 -13.13 -1.60 -22.38
CA LYS A 574 -13.12 -1.28 -23.82
C LYS A 574 -12.66 0.15 -24.08
N MET A 575 -13.18 1.11 -23.31
CA MET A 575 -12.81 2.53 -23.47
C MET A 575 -11.33 2.78 -23.17
N LEU A 576 -10.74 2.11 -22.16
CA LEU A 576 -9.33 2.26 -21.83
C LEU A 576 -8.40 1.67 -22.88
N ILE A 577 -8.71 0.48 -23.42
CA ILE A 577 -7.93 -0.11 -24.51
C ILE A 577 -7.96 0.83 -25.72
N GLN A 578 -9.15 1.27 -26.11
CA GLN A 578 -9.33 2.20 -27.22
C GLN A 578 -8.58 3.52 -26.98
N TRP A 579 -8.63 4.04 -25.76
CA TRP A 579 -7.93 5.27 -25.39
C TRP A 579 -6.40 5.13 -25.52
N VAL A 580 -5.82 4.00 -25.08
CA VAL A 580 -4.38 3.74 -25.18
C VAL A 580 -3.94 3.61 -26.65
N ILE A 581 -4.72 2.90 -27.48
CA ILE A 581 -4.47 2.82 -28.93
C ILE A 581 -4.47 4.22 -29.55
N GLU A 582 -5.48 5.03 -29.25
CA GLU A 582 -5.58 6.40 -29.74
C GLU A 582 -4.49 7.32 -29.17
N PHE A 583 -4.02 7.07 -27.94
CA PHE A 583 -2.90 7.81 -27.36
C PHE A 583 -1.62 7.57 -28.18
N GLU A 584 -1.36 6.32 -28.56
CA GLU A 584 -0.21 5.99 -29.39
C GLU A 584 -0.29 6.61 -30.79
N GLN A 585 -1.49 6.72 -31.36
CA GLN A 585 -1.71 7.35 -32.66
C GLN A 585 -1.55 8.89 -32.59
N LYS A 586 -2.14 9.53 -31.57
CA LYS A 586 -2.24 11.00 -31.47
C LYS A 586 -0.97 11.64 -30.91
N TYR A 587 -0.38 11.06 -29.86
CA TYR A 587 0.75 11.67 -29.15
C TYR A 587 2.09 11.08 -29.61
N TYR A 588 2.21 9.75 -29.59
CA TYR A 588 3.46 9.07 -29.98
C TYR A 588 3.67 9.09 -31.50
N GLY A 589 2.62 8.85 -32.30
CA GLY A 589 2.64 8.95 -33.76
C GLY A 589 3.66 8.02 -34.43
N ARG A 590 4.10 6.96 -33.74
CA ARG A 590 5.19 6.06 -34.20
C ARG A 590 6.52 6.77 -34.48
N HIS A 591 6.76 7.93 -33.85
CA HIS A 591 8.04 8.62 -33.93
C HIS A 591 8.97 8.15 -32.81
N VAL A 592 10.17 7.67 -33.18
CA VAL A 592 11.17 7.18 -32.20
C VAL A 592 11.52 8.23 -31.14
N ASP A 593 11.52 9.52 -31.51
CA ASP A 593 11.80 10.62 -30.57
C ASP A 593 10.70 10.83 -29.54
N ARG A 594 9.49 10.36 -29.83
CA ARG A 594 8.32 10.42 -28.95
C ARG A 594 8.08 9.11 -28.21
N LEU A 595 8.93 8.10 -28.37
CA LEU A 595 8.76 6.79 -27.72
C LEU A 595 8.64 6.92 -26.19
N HIS A 596 9.34 7.89 -25.59
CA HIS A 596 9.29 8.15 -24.16
C HIS A 596 7.94 8.64 -23.61
N LEU A 597 7.01 9.05 -24.50
CA LEU A 597 5.65 9.41 -24.13
C LEU A 597 4.82 8.18 -23.77
N VAL A 598 5.17 6.99 -24.28
CA VAL A 598 4.46 5.76 -23.94
C VAL A 598 5.01 5.18 -22.64
N ARG A 599 4.71 5.87 -21.53
CA ARG A 599 5.18 5.46 -20.20
C ARG A 599 4.42 4.23 -19.68
N PRO A 600 5.01 3.46 -18.75
CA PRO A 600 4.33 2.33 -18.09
C PRO A 600 2.97 2.66 -17.49
N CYS A 601 2.77 3.88 -16.96
CA CYS A 601 1.47 4.31 -16.45
C CYS A 601 0.36 4.36 -17.53
N ILE A 602 0.70 4.59 -18.80
CA ILE A 602 -0.25 4.54 -19.91
C ILE A 602 -0.64 3.09 -20.21
N HIS A 603 0.35 2.20 -20.32
CA HIS A 603 0.10 0.77 -20.54
C HIS A 603 -0.76 0.14 -19.43
N MET A 604 -0.54 0.53 -18.17
CA MET A 604 -1.27 -0.03 -17.03
C MET A 604 -2.78 0.17 -17.09
N LEU A 605 -3.26 1.16 -17.85
CA LEU A 605 -4.70 1.45 -18.00
C LEU A 605 -5.48 0.27 -18.58
N ILE A 606 -4.89 -0.48 -19.53
CA ILE A 606 -5.61 -1.59 -20.19
C ILE A 606 -6.00 -2.70 -19.19
N HIS A 607 -5.28 -2.82 -18.07
CA HIS A 607 -5.46 -3.86 -17.06
C HIS A 607 -6.53 -3.51 -16.01
N LEU A 608 -6.94 -2.25 -15.89
CA LEU A 608 -7.78 -1.80 -14.75
C LEU A 608 -9.12 -2.52 -14.64
N GLY A 609 -9.79 -2.73 -15.77
CA GLY A 609 -11.09 -3.42 -15.80
C GLY A 609 -10.97 -4.87 -15.32
N GLN A 610 -10.01 -5.63 -15.86
CA GLN A 610 -9.83 -7.04 -15.50
C GLN A 610 -9.26 -7.23 -14.10
N GLU A 611 -8.35 -6.36 -13.68
CA GLU A 611 -7.84 -6.41 -12.32
C GLU A 611 -8.92 -6.08 -11.29
N THR A 612 -9.91 -5.24 -11.65
CA THR A 612 -11.10 -5.03 -10.81
C THR A 612 -11.97 -6.28 -10.72
N VAL A 613 -12.15 -7.02 -11.83
CA VAL A 613 -12.86 -8.31 -11.80
C VAL A 613 -12.10 -9.35 -10.96
N ARG A 614 -10.77 -9.37 -11.05
CA ARG A 614 -9.92 -10.34 -10.36
C ARG A 614 -9.81 -10.08 -8.86
N CYS A 615 -9.51 -8.84 -8.49
CA CYS A 615 -9.20 -8.45 -7.11
C CYS A 615 -10.38 -7.81 -6.37
N GLY A 616 -11.47 -7.49 -7.07
CA GLY A 616 -12.49 -6.55 -6.62
C GLY A 616 -12.07 -5.09 -6.82
N PRO A 617 -12.86 -4.11 -6.33
CA PRO A 617 -12.61 -2.69 -6.54
C PRO A 617 -11.19 -2.24 -6.13
N LEU A 618 -10.40 -1.77 -7.11
CA LEU A 618 -8.98 -1.46 -6.93
C LEU A 618 -8.72 -0.26 -6.01
N ASN A 619 -9.71 0.61 -5.83
CA ASN A 619 -9.67 1.68 -4.84
C ASN A 619 -9.54 1.16 -3.39
N LEU A 620 -9.98 -0.06 -3.12
CA LEU A 620 -9.81 -0.73 -1.83
C LEU A 620 -8.40 -1.30 -1.65
N LEU A 621 -7.62 -1.44 -2.73
CA LEU A 621 -6.24 -1.94 -2.68
C LEU A 621 -5.20 -0.82 -2.83
N ALA A 622 -5.67 0.43 -2.86
CA ALA A 622 -4.86 1.61 -3.08
C ALA A 622 -4.07 2.03 -1.82
N GLN A 623 -2.94 2.73 -2.03
CA GLN A 623 -1.99 3.02 -0.95
C GLN A 623 -2.32 4.24 -0.04
N TRP A 624 -3.56 4.71 -0.04
CA TRP A 624 -3.99 5.85 0.79
C TRP A 624 -3.71 5.67 2.28
N SER A 625 -3.93 4.46 2.81
CA SER A 625 -3.74 4.18 4.24
C SER A 625 -2.28 4.25 4.67
N LEU A 626 -1.35 3.83 3.80
CA LEU A 626 0.08 3.93 4.09
C LEU A 626 0.52 5.39 4.09
N GLU A 627 0.20 6.14 3.04
CA GLU A 627 0.47 7.58 2.94
C GLU A 627 -0.10 8.37 4.12
N THR A 628 -1.34 8.02 4.51
CA THR A 628 -1.97 8.61 5.69
C THR A 628 -1.21 8.25 6.96
N THR A 629 -0.79 7.00 7.12
CA THR A 629 -0.01 6.56 8.29
C THR A 629 1.33 7.28 8.37
N ILE A 630 2.06 7.40 7.27
CA ILE A 630 3.30 8.17 7.15
C ILE A 630 3.06 9.62 7.56
N GLY A 631 2.02 10.26 7.02
CA GLY A 631 1.68 11.65 7.35
C GLY A 631 1.29 11.86 8.81
N ASN A 632 0.57 10.92 9.43
CA ASN A 632 0.21 10.96 10.84
C ASN A 632 1.44 10.80 11.73
N LEU A 633 2.26 9.77 11.47
CA LEU A 633 3.46 9.51 12.26
C LEU A 633 4.50 10.62 12.11
N GLY A 634 4.66 11.19 10.91
CA GLY A 634 5.53 12.34 10.67
C GLY A 634 5.14 13.58 11.49
N GLN A 635 3.84 13.79 11.75
CA GLN A 635 3.37 14.86 12.64
C GLN A 635 3.63 14.57 14.13
N GLU A 636 3.79 13.30 14.50
CA GLU A 636 4.03 12.83 15.87
C GLU A 636 5.54 12.81 16.24
N VAL A 637 6.42 13.09 15.27
CA VAL A 637 7.88 13.22 15.49
C VAL A 637 8.21 14.62 15.98
N HIS A 638 8.53 14.74 17.27
CA HIS A 638 8.87 16.03 17.91
C HIS A 638 10.38 16.17 18.22
N GLN A 639 11.15 15.09 18.12
CA GLN A 639 12.59 15.09 18.42
C GLN A 639 13.42 15.05 17.13
N HIS A 640 13.78 16.23 16.62
CA HIS A 640 14.53 16.38 15.37
C HIS A 640 16.00 15.92 15.45
N SER A 641 16.54 15.67 16.65
CA SER A 641 17.92 15.17 16.83
C SER A 641 18.07 13.67 16.60
N ASN A 642 17.00 12.88 16.79
CA ASN A 642 16.96 11.45 16.40
C ASN A 642 15.57 11.08 15.86
N PRO A 643 15.20 11.60 14.68
CA PRO A 643 13.84 11.51 14.17
C PRO A 643 13.43 10.08 13.81
N PHE A 644 14.39 9.25 13.41
CA PHE A 644 14.10 7.89 12.95
C PHE A 644 13.85 6.91 14.09
N SER A 645 14.64 6.97 15.18
CA SER A 645 14.34 6.14 16.37
C SER A 645 13.03 6.59 17.00
N ASN A 646 12.78 7.91 17.08
CA ASN A 646 11.52 8.42 17.61
C ASN A 646 10.31 7.95 16.78
N LEU A 647 10.42 7.96 15.46
CA LEU A 647 9.40 7.47 14.55
C LEU A 647 9.08 5.98 14.74
N ALA A 648 10.09 5.12 14.91
CA ALA A 648 9.90 3.70 15.17
C ALA A 648 9.17 3.45 16.51
N GLU A 649 9.53 4.21 17.56
CA GLU A 649 8.83 4.18 18.86
C GLU A 649 7.38 4.67 18.74
N ARG A 650 7.12 5.73 17.96
CA ARG A 650 5.74 6.17 17.66
C ARG A 650 4.94 5.10 16.92
N GLY A 651 5.58 4.39 16.00
CA GLY A 651 5.01 3.25 15.30
C GLY A 651 4.61 2.10 16.23
N LEU A 652 5.50 1.72 17.16
CA LEU A 652 5.21 0.71 18.18
C LEU A 652 4.06 1.14 19.09
N LEU A 653 4.12 2.36 19.59
CA LEU A 653 3.07 2.92 20.44
C LEU A 653 1.72 2.96 19.72
N ARG A 654 1.71 3.26 18.42
CA ARG A 654 0.49 3.19 17.60
C ARG A 654 -0.13 1.80 17.61
N GLY A 655 0.69 0.75 17.42
CA GLY A 655 0.24 -0.64 17.45
C GLY A 655 -0.32 -1.03 18.82
N GLN A 656 0.39 -0.66 19.89
CA GLN A 656 -0.04 -0.88 21.28
C GLN A 656 -1.38 -0.19 21.58
N ILE A 657 -1.53 1.08 21.23
CA ILE A 657 -2.78 1.82 21.47
C ILE A 657 -3.94 1.27 20.64
N ASN A 658 -3.70 0.89 19.38
CA ASN A 658 -4.75 0.30 18.55
C ASN A 658 -5.23 -1.04 19.14
N ALA A 659 -4.31 -1.89 19.61
CA ALA A 659 -4.63 -3.13 20.29
C ALA A 659 -5.35 -2.89 21.63
N LEU A 660 -4.89 -1.93 22.43
CA LEU A 660 -5.53 -1.57 23.69
C LEU A 660 -6.99 -1.14 23.47
N LYS A 661 -7.25 -0.29 22.48
CA LYS A 661 -8.62 0.14 22.11
C LYS A 661 -9.49 -0.97 21.51
N ALA A 662 -8.90 -2.07 21.07
CA ALA A 662 -9.62 -3.25 20.58
C ALA A 662 -10.02 -4.17 21.74
N ILE A 663 -9.11 -4.33 22.72
CA ILE A 663 -9.31 -5.13 23.93
C ILE A 663 -10.21 -4.42 24.95
N PHE A 664 -10.04 -3.11 25.09
CA PHE A 664 -10.73 -2.23 26.04
C PHE A 664 -11.37 -1.05 25.30
N PRO A 665 -12.58 -1.23 24.74
CA PRO A 665 -13.26 -0.19 23.97
C PRO A 665 -13.53 1.10 24.74
N GLN A 666 -13.53 1.07 26.07
CA GLN A 666 -13.74 2.27 26.90
C GLN A 666 -12.67 3.34 26.68
N PHE A 667 -11.43 2.97 26.36
CA PHE A 667 -10.35 3.92 26.04
C PHE A 667 -10.48 4.53 24.64
N ASP A 668 -11.48 4.13 23.86
CA ASP A 668 -11.77 4.74 22.57
C ASP A 668 -12.69 5.96 22.74
N HIS A 669 -12.18 7.00 23.42
CA HIS A 669 -12.89 8.24 23.72
C HIS A 669 -13.21 9.12 22.49
N HIS A 670 -13.08 8.60 21.26
CA HIS A 670 -13.59 9.26 20.07
C HIS A 670 -15.13 9.16 20.01
N LYS A 671 -15.82 9.66 21.04
CA LYS A 671 -17.16 10.17 20.86
C LYS A 671 -17.02 11.41 20.00
N THR A 672 -17.60 11.34 18.81
CA THR A 672 -17.88 12.50 17.97
C THR A 672 -18.65 13.52 18.80
N THR A 673 -17.96 14.47 19.43
CA THR A 673 -18.61 15.59 20.09
C THR A 673 -19.11 16.50 18.99
N LEU A 674 -20.36 16.28 18.61
CA LEU A 674 -21.04 17.15 17.68
C LEU A 674 -21.05 18.57 18.26
N PRO A 675 -20.68 19.58 17.47
CA PRO A 675 -20.72 20.95 17.93
C PRO A 675 -22.08 21.33 18.51
N ARG A 676 -22.10 22.19 19.53
CA ARG A 676 -23.34 22.62 20.18
C ARG A 676 -24.32 23.25 19.16
N GLY A 677 -25.52 22.69 19.04
CA GLY A 677 -26.53 23.10 18.06
C GLY A 677 -26.41 22.40 16.70
N SER A 678 -25.72 21.26 16.63
CA SER A 678 -25.83 20.35 15.48
C SER A 678 -27.22 19.73 15.44
N LEU A 679 -27.81 19.63 14.25
CA LEU A 679 -29.14 19.06 14.06
C LEU A 679 -29.02 17.68 13.42
N ASN A 680 -29.64 16.66 14.01
CA ASN A 680 -29.64 15.31 13.44
C ASN A 680 -30.58 15.29 12.21
N LEU A 681 -30.04 14.95 11.04
CA LEU A 681 -30.83 14.80 9.80
C LEU A 681 -31.27 13.36 9.55
N LYS A 682 -30.98 12.43 10.46
CA LYS A 682 -31.12 10.96 10.34
C LYS A 682 -30.10 10.35 9.38
N ASP A 683 -30.05 9.01 9.34
CA ASP A 683 -29.13 8.21 8.50
C ASP A 683 -27.63 8.56 8.65
N GLY A 684 -27.24 9.02 9.83
CA GLY A 684 -25.86 9.40 10.13
C GLY A 684 -25.46 10.81 9.65
N TYR A 685 -26.38 11.59 9.09
CA TYR A 685 -26.12 12.96 8.64
C TYR A 685 -26.46 13.99 9.73
N TRP A 686 -25.63 15.04 9.82
CA TRP A 686 -25.80 16.11 10.80
C TRP A 686 -25.63 17.48 10.13
N LEU A 687 -26.56 18.40 10.40
CA LEU A 687 -26.43 19.79 10.02
C LEU A 687 -25.55 20.52 11.04
N LEU A 688 -24.42 21.06 10.59
CA LEU A 688 -23.51 21.85 11.42
C LEU A 688 -23.77 23.36 11.22
N ARG A 689 -23.60 24.17 12.28
CA ARG A 689 -23.67 25.63 12.14
C ARG A 689 -22.51 26.18 11.30
N ALA A 690 -22.79 27.21 10.50
CA ALA A 690 -21.86 27.83 9.56
C ALA A 690 -20.54 28.33 10.18
N SER A 691 -20.51 28.62 11.48
CA SER A 691 -19.34 29.12 12.20
C SER A 691 -18.34 28.05 12.68
N VAL A 692 -18.65 26.75 12.57
CA VAL A 692 -17.81 25.66 13.12
C VAL A 692 -16.96 24.96 12.04
N ARG A 693 -16.38 25.74 11.12
CA ARG A 693 -15.86 25.20 9.85
C ARG A 693 -14.53 24.43 9.89
N HIS A 694 -13.76 24.36 10.99
CA HIS A 694 -12.37 23.84 10.87
C HIS A 694 -11.84 22.86 11.94
N ALA A 695 -12.30 22.91 13.19
CA ALA A 695 -11.68 22.08 14.25
C ALA A 695 -12.35 20.70 14.44
N VAL A 696 -13.66 20.60 14.25
CA VAL A 696 -14.43 19.39 14.59
C VAL A 696 -14.58 18.41 13.41
N LEU A 697 -14.64 18.90 12.17
CA LEU A 697 -14.79 18.05 10.97
C LEU A 697 -13.63 17.05 10.76
N LYS A 698 -12.42 17.37 11.21
CA LYS A 698 -11.25 16.48 11.09
C LYS A 698 -11.36 15.18 11.89
N SER A 699 -12.12 15.15 12.99
CA SER A 699 -12.29 13.94 13.80
C SER A 699 -13.44 13.05 13.33
N ILE A 700 -14.43 13.64 12.63
CA ILE A 700 -15.63 12.93 12.16
C ILE A 700 -15.34 12.18 10.87
N ILE A 701 -14.45 12.70 10.04
CA ILE A 701 -14.24 12.26 8.67
C ILE A 701 -12.83 11.64 8.50
N GLY A 702 -12.47 10.74 9.42
CA GLY A 702 -11.24 9.98 9.33
C GLY A 702 -11.43 8.73 8.48
N GLY A 703 -11.26 8.82 7.16
CA GLY A 703 -11.19 7.65 6.27
C GLY A 703 -11.26 8.02 4.80
N MET A 704 -10.85 7.12 3.90
CA MET A 704 -11.01 7.20 2.43
C MET A 704 -12.45 7.47 1.95
N TYR A 705 -13.42 7.34 2.84
CA TYR A 705 -14.87 7.37 2.59
C TYR A 705 -15.39 8.61 1.88
N PRO A 706 -15.06 9.84 2.27
CA PRO A 706 -15.56 11.02 1.60
C PRO A 706 -14.92 11.15 0.23
N LEU A 707 -13.65 10.81 0.05
CA LEU A 707 -13.03 10.91 -1.28
C LEU A 707 -13.69 9.94 -2.26
N LEU A 708 -14.13 8.76 -1.82
CA LEU A 708 -14.84 7.80 -2.67
C LEU A 708 -16.30 8.17 -2.90
N ASP A 709 -17.03 8.65 -1.88
CA ASP A 709 -18.41 9.12 -2.07
C ASP A 709 -18.46 10.46 -2.81
N ILE A 710 -17.48 11.34 -2.65
CA ILE A 710 -17.36 12.62 -3.37
C ILE A 710 -16.85 12.38 -4.79
N CYS A 711 -15.93 11.44 -5.01
CA CYS A 711 -15.61 11.00 -6.36
C CYS A 711 -16.86 10.38 -6.97
N ALA A 712 -17.56 9.44 -6.33
CA ALA A 712 -18.78 8.85 -6.90
C ALA A 712 -19.91 9.87 -7.10
N PHE A 713 -20.06 10.88 -6.24
CA PHE A 713 -21.12 11.91 -6.29
C PHE A 713 -20.82 13.06 -7.26
N LEU A 714 -19.55 13.36 -7.55
CA LEU A 714 -19.16 14.38 -8.55
C LEU A 714 -18.79 13.77 -9.91
N LEU A 715 -18.58 12.45 -9.97
CA LEU A 715 -18.23 11.73 -11.19
C LEU A 715 -19.43 11.03 -11.83
N ASN A 716 -20.53 10.81 -11.09
CA ASN A 716 -21.89 10.67 -11.63
C ASN A 716 -22.50 12.05 -11.87
#